data_AF-A0A4V3CZB6-F1
#
_entry.id   AF-A0A4V3CZB6-F1
#
_cell.length_a   1.000
_cell.length_b   1.000
_cell.length_c   1.000
_cell.angle_alpha   90.00
_cell.angle_beta   90.00
_cell.angle_gamma   90.00
#
_symmetry.space_group_name_H-M   'P 1'
#
loop_
_entity.id
_entity.type
_entity.pdbx_description
1 polymer ?
#
loop_
_entity_poly.entity_id
_entity_poly.type
_entity_poly.pdbx_seq_one_letter_code
_entity_poly.pdbx_strand_id
1 'polypeptide(L)'
;MSAVLIGQAVVVAMMLLIALAVPALSRSEVPFGVQVPPNHRDAPVIATARRRYRWTVLGGGGLLAVVVFVVLAVTGRPSLTVVAIVAVLAAMVVGYVRAHRVIAETKRREDWYAGLRQAVAVDTSLRTDPPRVPWLWALPAVVVLAATVIVGIVRYPHLPDQLAVHYNGAGEVDRTAGKTFGSAFLAVFFQLGLTILILALVPVISRVRAELDPAAPERDAQRHRRFVAGMARGLMVLAFCLNLTMGAVSFAVWFGAGANRWLPALLLLPTLAGIAAIAVPALRDRKAGEGAHGDGPVARDDDKHWKAGLFYYNPDDPAVFVRRRFGVGWTINHGNPRGWLALGAMIAVVVLLVVVSTTTAHASSRLPATDREVQFTVDGVTAYGTVHVPAHRPGQRLPAVLLLPGSGPTDRDGDQPPKFTPHTLALMADRLGDDGVLTLRFDKYGSGRTQTNDLGTSDPGGLDLDAFVRQAVGAFGLLAAQPEADRRHLGIAGHSEGGMTATLVALQTHPRVVAMIAPQDERLLDLLRRQLDAQFDTAVRLGQLTPAQAATNKQALAKAIDDFRAGRPVDTSGLLPQVKALMDGLFGPLNARFVRSDDAIYPPEVAAMLPRSTKVVLTCGSADVQVPCDTIGPLAAATRHAGGPGLLVLPVDHDLHTPGTDPNAQVLAPSVDHTLDLFAHLVR
;
A
#
# COMPACT_ATOMS: atom_id res chain seq x y z
N MET A 1 -22.38 8.59 16.90
CA MET A 1 -21.78 7.28 17.22
C MET A 1 -21.41 6.62 15.91
N SER A 2 -20.13 6.30 15.67
CA SER A 2 -19.70 5.80 14.36
C SER A 2 -20.33 4.43 14.04
N ALA A 3 -20.56 4.12 12.76
CA ALA A 3 -21.15 2.86 12.33
C ALA A 3 -20.30 1.64 12.74
N VAL A 4 -18.98 1.80 12.89
CA VAL A 4 -18.07 0.76 13.41
C VAL A 4 -18.32 0.48 14.89
N LEU A 5 -18.54 1.50 15.72
CA LEU A 5 -18.89 1.29 17.13
C LEU A 5 -20.20 0.50 17.27
N ILE A 6 -21.20 0.82 16.44
CA ILE A 6 -22.46 0.08 16.39
C ILE A 6 -22.23 -1.36 15.92
N GLY A 7 -21.48 -1.55 14.83
CA GLY A 7 -21.17 -2.88 14.30
C GLY A 7 -20.43 -3.77 15.31
N GLN A 8 -19.43 -3.22 16.01
CA GLN A 8 -18.68 -3.93 17.03
C GLN A 8 -19.53 -4.26 18.26
N ALA A 9 -20.38 -3.33 18.70
CA ALA A 9 -21.34 -3.60 19.77
C ALA A 9 -22.32 -4.72 19.40
N VAL A 10 -22.82 -4.73 18.16
CA VAL A 10 -23.73 -5.77 17.66
C VAL A 10 -23.04 -7.14 17.65
N VAL A 11 -21.77 -7.23 17.24
CA VAL A 11 -21.03 -8.50 17.25
C VAL A 11 -20.87 -9.04 18.69
N VAL A 12 -20.51 -8.18 19.64
CA VAL A 12 -20.35 -8.58 21.04
C VAL A 12 -21.70 -8.96 21.66
N ALA A 13 -22.75 -8.19 21.41
CA ALA A 13 -24.11 -8.48 21.86
C ALA A 13 -24.61 -9.81 21.28
N MET A 14 -24.35 -10.08 20.00
CA MET A 14 -24.68 -11.35 19.35
C MET A 14 -23.94 -12.51 20.01
N MET A 15 -22.64 -12.39 20.28
CA MET A 15 -21.87 -13.42 20.99
C MET A 15 -22.43 -13.68 22.39
N LEU A 16 -22.82 -12.63 23.12
CA LEU A 16 -23.44 -12.76 24.44
C LEU A 16 -24.79 -13.47 24.36
N LEU A 17 -25.64 -13.13 23.38
CA LEU A 17 -26.93 -13.80 23.15
C LEU A 17 -26.74 -15.29 22.81
N ILE A 18 -25.77 -15.61 21.96
CA ILE A 18 -25.41 -17.00 21.65
C ILE A 18 -25.00 -17.73 22.93
N ALA A 19 -24.10 -17.16 23.73
CA ALA A 19 -23.65 -17.75 24.98
C ALA A 19 -24.80 -17.99 25.98
N LEU A 20 -25.76 -17.07 26.07
CA LEU A 20 -26.96 -17.23 26.91
C LEU A 20 -27.93 -18.29 26.37
N ALA A 21 -27.99 -18.47 25.05
CA ALA A 21 -28.85 -19.45 24.41
C ALA A 21 -28.31 -20.90 24.52
N VAL A 22 -27.00 -21.11 24.68
CA VAL A 22 -26.37 -22.45 24.70
C VAL A 22 -27.10 -23.45 25.60
N PRO A 23 -27.41 -23.17 26.88
CA PRO A 23 -28.09 -24.16 27.74
C PRO A 23 -29.52 -24.46 27.31
N ALA A 24 -30.20 -23.51 26.66
CA ALA A 24 -31.56 -23.69 26.15
C ALA A 24 -31.60 -24.52 24.85
N LEU A 25 -30.49 -24.55 24.10
CA LEU A 25 -30.33 -25.38 22.90
C LEU A 25 -30.00 -26.84 23.24
N SER A 26 -29.46 -27.11 24.43
CA SER A 26 -29.14 -28.47 24.88
C SER A 26 -30.41 -29.28 25.19
N ARG A 27 -30.34 -30.60 24.98
CA ARG A 27 -31.44 -31.52 25.30
C ARG A 27 -31.59 -31.66 26.82
N SER A 28 -32.81 -31.93 27.28
CA SER A 28 -33.11 -32.15 28.70
C SER A 28 -32.42 -33.39 29.28
N GLU A 29 -32.01 -34.33 28.43
CA GLU A 29 -31.34 -35.59 28.77
C GLU A 29 -29.86 -35.43 29.12
N VAL A 30 -29.26 -34.32 28.70
CA VAL A 30 -27.82 -34.07 28.80
C VAL A 30 -27.53 -32.63 29.27
N PRO A 31 -28.08 -32.19 30.43
CA PRO A 31 -27.83 -30.84 30.96
C PRO A 31 -26.33 -30.63 31.20
N PHE A 32 -25.76 -29.60 30.58
CA PHE A 32 -24.32 -29.30 30.64
C PHE A 32 -23.43 -30.54 30.35
N GLY A 33 -23.87 -31.41 29.44
CA GLY A 33 -23.11 -32.56 28.98
C GLY A 33 -23.08 -33.76 29.93
N VAL A 34 -23.82 -33.71 31.04
CA VAL A 34 -24.00 -34.83 31.98
C VAL A 34 -25.25 -35.61 31.58
N GLN A 35 -25.15 -36.92 31.35
CA GLN A 35 -26.31 -37.73 30.98
C GLN A 35 -27.20 -38.03 32.20
N VAL A 36 -28.48 -37.69 32.10
CA VAL A 36 -29.45 -37.74 33.20
C VAL A 36 -30.63 -38.64 32.84
N PRO A 37 -30.98 -39.62 33.70
CA PRO A 37 -32.11 -40.51 33.46
C PRO A 37 -33.46 -39.78 33.60
N PRO A 38 -34.55 -40.30 33.00
CA PRO A 38 -35.84 -39.60 32.92
C PRO A 38 -36.38 -39.06 34.24
N ASN A 39 -36.24 -39.84 35.32
CA ASN A 39 -36.67 -39.51 36.69
C ASN A 39 -35.92 -38.32 37.34
N HIS A 40 -34.75 -37.93 36.82
CA HIS A 40 -33.92 -36.87 37.39
C HIS A 40 -33.75 -35.65 36.48
N ARG A 41 -34.43 -35.59 35.33
CA ARG A 41 -34.31 -34.49 34.35
C ARG A 41 -34.67 -33.11 34.92
N ASP A 42 -35.57 -33.08 35.91
CA ASP A 42 -36.03 -31.86 36.59
C ASP A 42 -35.43 -31.67 37.99
N ALA A 43 -34.30 -32.33 38.31
CA ALA A 43 -33.66 -32.22 39.61
C ALA A 43 -33.32 -30.73 39.95
N PRO A 44 -33.56 -30.26 41.19
CA PRO A 44 -33.34 -28.86 41.59
C PRO A 44 -31.91 -28.35 41.36
N VAL A 45 -30.92 -29.25 41.40
CA VAL A 45 -29.52 -28.95 41.11
C VAL A 45 -29.32 -28.44 39.68
N ILE A 46 -30.08 -28.95 38.72
CA ILE A 46 -30.00 -28.56 37.30
C ILE A 46 -30.55 -27.14 37.12
N ALA A 47 -31.69 -26.83 37.73
CA ALA A 47 -32.27 -25.48 37.70
C ALA A 47 -31.33 -24.44 38.34
N THR A 48 -30.73 -24.79 39.48
CA THR A 48 -29.75 -23.95 40.17
C THR A 48 -28.48 -23.73 39.32
N ALA A 49 -27.97 -24.79 38.69
CA ALA A 49 -26.81 -24.72 37.80
C ALA A 49 -27.09 -23.81 36.57
N ARG A 50 -28.28 -23.91 35.96
CA ARG A 50 -28.70 -23.03 34.86
C ARG A 50 -28.75 -21.56 35.28
N ARG A 51 -29.29 -21.27 36.47
CA ARG A 51 -29.36 -19.90 37.01
C ARG A 51 -27.96 -19.33 37.27
N ARG A 52 -27.07 -20.09 37.90
CA ARG A 52 -25.67 -19.67 38.15
C ARG A 52 -24.88 -19.47 36.87
N TYR A 53 -25.08 -20.32 35.86
CA TYR A 53 -24.50 -20.14 34.53
C TYR A 53 -24.91 -18.80 33.92
N ARG A 54 -26.21 -18.50 33.90
CA ARG A 54 -26.74 -17.23 33.34
C ARG A 54 -26.14 -16.02 34.04
N TRP A 55 -26.04 -16.06 35.37
CA TRP A 55 -25.39 -14.98 36.14
C TRP A 55 -23.89 -14.86 35.86
N THR A 56 -23.19 -15.97 35.62
CA THR A 56 -21.76 -15.92 35.26
C THR A 56 -21.56 -15.26 33.90
N VAL A 57 -22.41 -15.60 32.92
CA VAL A 57 -22.35 -15.02 31.57
C VAL A 57 -22.78 -13.56 31.56
N LEU A 58 -23.88 -13.20 32.25
CA LEU A 58 -24.37 -11.81 32.34
C LEU A 58 -23.44 -10.92 33.17
N GLY A 59 -23.04 -11.37 34.37
CA GLY A 59 -22.22 -10.60 35.29
C GLY A 59 -20.76 -10.50 34.85
N GLY A 60 -20.16 -11.62 34.40
CA GLY A 60 -18.76 -11.62 33.93
C GLY A 60 -18.61 -11.15 32.49
N GLY A 61 -19.38 -11.74 31.57
CA GLY A 61 -19.30 -11.43 30.13
C GLY A 61 -20.00 -10.13 29.76
N GLY A 62 -21.18 -9.86 30.32
CA GLY A 62 -21.98 -8.66 30.02
C GLY A 62 -21.36 -7.37 30.57
N LEU A 63 -20.94 -7.35 31.84
CA LEU A 63 -20.26 -6.19 32.43
C LEU A 63 -18.96 -5.85 31.68
N LEU A 64 -18.17 -6.86 31.34
CA LEU A 64 -16.91 -6.69 30.62
C LEU A 64 -17.14 -6.26 29.16
N ALA A 65 -18.22 -6.73 28.52
CA ALA A 65 -18.64 -6.23 27.21
C ALA A 65 -19.01 -4.74 27.26
N VAL A 66 -19.71 -4.28 28.31
CA VAL A 66 -20.03 -2.86 28.53
C VAL A 66 -18.76 -2.04 28.76
N VAL A 67 -17.84 -2.51 29.60
CA VAL A 67 -16.55 -1.84 29.85
C VAL A 67 -15.75 -1.73 28.56
N VAL A 68 -15.63 -2.81 27.79
CA VAL A 68 -14.92 -2.79 26.50
C VAL A 68 -15.61 -1.85 25.52
N PHE A 69 -16.94 -1.80 25.49
CA PHE A 69 -17.68 -0.86 24.66
C PHE A 69 -17.38 0.61 25.03
N VAL A 70 -17.36 0.92 26.33
CA VAL A 70 -17.01 2.27 26.82
C VAL A 70 -15.57 2.63 26.47
N VAL A 71 -14.61 1.73 26.73
CA VAL A 71 -13.19 1.98 26.41
C VAL A 71 -12.98 2.09 24.89
N LEU A 72 -13.66 1.29 24.09
CA LEU A 72 -13.65 1.37 22.64
C LEU A 72 -14.23 2.71 22.15
N ALA A 73 -15.34 3.17 22.74
CA ALA A 73 -15.95 4.47 22.42
C ALA A 73 -15.03 5.65 22.72
N VAL A 74 -14.17 5.53 23.74
CA VAL A 74 -13.20 6.57 24.12
C VAL A 74 -11.90 6.48 23.31
N THR A 75 -11.39 5.28 23.07
CA THR A 75 -10.03 5.07 22.49
C THR A 75 -10.01 4.82 21.00
N GLY A 76 -11.15 4.46 20.39
CA GLY A 76 -11.25 4.11 18.97
C GLY A 76 -10.46 2.86 18.55
N ARG A 77 -9.97 2.04 19.49
CA ARG A 77 -9.12 0.87 19.20
C ARG A 77 -9.93 -0.41 18.92
N PRO A 78 -10.09 -0.86 17.66
CA PRO A 78 -10.94 -2.00 17.32
C PRO A 78 -10.44 -3.35 17.86
N SER A 79 -9.15 -3.46 18.21
CA SER A 79 -8.57 -4.68 18.80
C SER A 79 -9.20 -5.06 20.14
N LEU A 80 -9.81 -4.10 20.86
CA LEU A 80 -10.48 -4.35 22.13
C LEU A 80 -11.75 -5.21 21.96
N THR A 81 -12.41 -5.19 20.80
CA THR A 81 -13.56 -6.05 20.52
C THR A 81 -13.20 -7.54 20.62
N VAL A 82 -11.99 -7.92 20.21
CA VAL A 82 -11.50 -9.29 20.35
C VAL A 82 -11.39 -9.68 21.82
N VAL A 83 -10.91 -8.78 22.68
CA VAL A 83 -10.81 -9.01 24.13
C VAL A 83 -12.20 -9.24 24.74
N ALA A 84 -13.21 -8.46 24.36
CA ALA A 84 -14.59 -8.70 24.80
C ALA A 84 -15.12 -10.06 24.36
N ILE A 85 -14.91 -10.46 23.10
CA ILE A 85 -15.34 -11.76 22.59
C ILE A 85 -14.68 -12.90 23.37
N VAL A 86 -13.36 -12.83 23.58
CA VAL A 86 -12.59 -13.82 24.36
C VAL A 86 -13.11 -13.89 25.79
N ALA A 87 -13.42 -12.76 26.41
CA ALA A 87 -13.94 -12.72 27.76
C ALA A 87 -15.34 -13.34 27.89
N VAL A 88 -16.25 -13.05 26.96
CA VAL A 88 -17.59 -13.68 26.92
C VAL A 88 -17.46 -15.19 26.74
N LEU A 89 -16.57 -15.65 25.86
CA LEU A 89 -16.29 -17.07 25.67
C LEU A 89 -15.69 -17.71 26.93
N ALA A 90 -14.76 -17.04 27.61
CA ALA A 90 -14.18 -17.53 28.86
C ALA A 90 -15.24 -17.65 29.96
N ALA A 91 -16.10 -16.63 30.14
CA ALA A 91 -17.21 -16.67 31.09
C ALA A 91 -18.20 -17.81 30.78
N MET A 92 -18.49 -18.03 29.49
CA MET A 92 -19.31 -19.14 29.01
C MET A 92 -18.69 -20.50 29.40
N VAL A 93 -17.42 -20.72 29.10
CA VAL A 93 -16.71 -21.98 29.40
C VAL A 93 -16.60 -22.22 30.90
N VAL A 94 -16.22 -21.20 31.68
CA VAL A 94 -16.11 -21.30 33.14
C VAL A 94 -17.47 -21.60 33.77
N GLY A 95 -18.52 -20.89 33.36
CA GLY A 95 -19.88 -21.15 33.82
C GLY A 95 -20.33 -22.57 33.47
N TYR A 96 -20.04 -23.02 32.25
CA TYR A 96 -20.38 -24.37 31.78
C TYR A 96 -19.68 -25.45 32.60
N VAL A 97 -18.35 -25.36 32.74
CA VAL A 97 -17.56 -26.38 33.45
C VAL A 97 -17.95 -26.45 34.93
N ARG A 98 -18.25 -25.32 35.57
CA ARG A 98 -18.79 -25.30 36.94
C ARG A 98 -20.14 -26.02 37.03
N ALA A 99 -21.07 -25.70 36.14
CA ALA A 99 -22.38 -26.36 36.10
C ALA A 99 -22.26 -27.87 35.85
N HIS A 100 -21.40 -28.27 34.90
CA HIS A 100 -21.11 -29.68 34.60
C HIS A 100 -20.59 -30.43 35.84
N ARG A 101 -19.59 -29.87 36.53
CA ARG A 101 -18.99 -30.50 37.72
C ARG A 101 -20.03 -30.72 38.83
N VAL A 102 -20.84 -29.71 39.14
CA VAL A 102 -21.86 -29.81 40.19
C VAL A 102 -22.87 -30.92 39.86
N ILE A 103 -23.41 -30.94 38.63
CA ILE A 103 -24.40 -31.96 38.24
C ILE A 103 -23.78 -33.35 38.21
N ALA A 104 -22.57 -33.50 37.66
CA ALA A 104 -21.88 -34.80 37.58
C ALA A 104 -21.53 -35.36 38.97
N GLU A 105 -21.15 -34.49 39.91
CA GLU A 105 -20.86 -34.89 41.28
C GLU A 105 -22.14 -35.30 42.04
N THR A 106 -23.23 -34.55 41.90
CA THR A 106 -24.53 -34.93 42.48
C THR A 106 -25.02 -36.26 41.91
N LYS A 107 -24.96 -36.44 40.58
CA LYS A 107 -25.32 -37.69 39.90
C LYS A 107 -24.56 -38.90 40.48
N ARG A 108 -23.25 -38.77 40.70
CA ARG A 108 -22.43 -39.84 41.28
C ARG A 108 -22.74 -40.09 42.76
N ARG A 109 -22.94 -39.03 43.54
CA ARG A 109 -23.20 -39.10 44.98
C ARG A 109 -24.55 -39.76 45.29
N GLU A 110 -25.56 -39.46 44.50
CA GLU A 110 -26.93 -39.95 44.68
C GLU A 110 -27.26 -41.17 43.82
N ASP A 111 -26.27 -41.71 43.10
CA ASP A 111 -26.38 -42.86 42.20
C ASP A 111 -27.66 -42.86 41.34
N TRP A 112 -27.83 -41.81 40.53
CA TRP A 112 -29.08 -41.59 39.77
C TRP A 112 -29.47 -42.74 38.81
N TYR A 113 -28.55 -43.67 38.52
CA TYR A 113 -28.79 -44.84 37.68
C TYR A 113 -29.13 -46.12 38.47
N ALA A 114 -29.15 -46.06 39.80
CA ALA A 114 -29.50 -47.18 40.66
C ALA A 114 -30.84 -47.79 40.26
N GLY A 115 -30.86 -49.11 40.03
CA GLY A 115 -32.07 -49.86 39.68
C GLY A 115 -32.59 -49.67 38.25
N LEU A 116 -31.94 -48.87 37.40
CA LEU A 116 -32.35 -48.67 36.01
C LEU A 116 -31.66 -49.65 35.05
N ARG A 117 -32.41 -50.24 34.13
CA ARG A 117 -31.86 -51.09 33.06
C ARG A 117 -31.29 -50.22 31.95
N GLN A 118 -29.98 -50.27 31.76
CA GLN A 118 -29.28 -49.52 30.72
C GLN A 118 -29.17 -50.33 29.42
N ALA A 119 -29.50 -49.74 28.28
CA ALA A 119 -29.35 -50.35 26.96
C ALA A 119 -28.77 -49.38 25.93
N VAL A 120 -28.40 -49.91 24.77
CA VAL A 120 -27.97 -49.15 23.58
C VAL A 120 -28.75 -49.70 22.40
N ALA A 121 -29.51 -48.85 21.71
CA ALA A 121 -30.16 -49.23 20.47
C ALA A 121 -29.31 -48.85 19.25
N VAL A 122 -29.34 -49.71 18.24
CA VAL A 122 -28.65 -49.50 16.96
C VAL A 122 -29.61 -49.86 15.83
N ASP A 123 -29.88 -48.89 14.96
CA ASP A 123 -30.59 -49.12 13.71
C ASP A 123 -29.56 -49.23 12.57
N THR A 124 -29.46 -50.42 11.96
CA THR A 124 -28.50 -50.70 10.88
C THR A 124 -28.89 -50.01 9.57
N SER A 125 -30.16 -49.63 9.39
CA SER A 125 -30.64 -48.92 8.19
C SER A 125 -30.00 -47.55 8.02
N LEU A 126 -29.61 -46.90 9.13
CA LEU A 126 -28.94 -45.60 9.09
C LEU A 126 -27.53 -45.67 8.48
N ARG A 127 -26.94 -46.87 8.39
CA ARG A 127 -25.66 -47.11 7.74
C ARG A 127 -25.81 -47.55 6.29
N THR A 128 -26.82 -48.37 5.98
CA THR A 128 -27.04 -48.91 4.63
C THR A 128 -27.82 -47.95 3.72
N ASP A 129 -28.68 -47.10 4.28
CA ASP A 129 -29.47 -46.09 3.57
C ASP A 129 -29.35 -44.71 4.26
N PRO A 130 -28.20 -44.03 4.14
CA PRO A 130 -28.00 -42.72 4.76
C PRO A 130 -28.88 -41.65 4.09
N PRO A 131 -29.27 -40.59 4.83
CA PRO A 131 -29.99 -39.46 4.26
C PRO A 131 -29.31 -38.90 3.01
N ARG A 132 -30.08 -38.78 1.91
CA ARG A 132 -29.57 -38.20 0.66
C ARG A 132 -29.23 -36.72 0.85
N VAL A 133 -28.07 -36.31 0.34
CA VAL A 133 -27.64 -34.91 0.39
C VAL A 133 -28.44 -34.08 -0.62
N PRO A 134 -29.10 -33.00 -0.20
CA PRO A 134 -29.93 -32.19 -1.08
C PRO A 134 -29.10 -31.17 -1.86
N TRP A 135 -28.26 -31.63 -2.80
CA TRP A 135 -27.30 -30.78 -3.54
C TRP A 135 -27.91 -29.58 -4.25
N LEU A 136 -29.18 -29.63 -4.66
CA LEU A 136 -29.88 -28.49 -5.26
C LEU A 136 -29.93 -27.26 -4.34
N TRP A 137 -29.86 -27.44 -3.02
CA TRP A 137 -29.81 -26.33 -2.06
C TRP A 137 -28.48 -25.58 -2.08
N ALA A 138 -27.41 -26.16 -2.66
CA ALA A 138 -26.14 -25.47 -2.86
C ALA A 138 -26.18 -24.49 -4.04
N LEU A 139 -27.13 -24.64 -4.96
CA LEU A 139 -27.18 -23.87 -6.20
C LEU A 139 -27.20 -22.35 -5.97
N PRO A 140 -28.00 -21.78 -5.03
CA PRO A 140 -27.93 -20.35 -4.75
C PRO A 140 -26.55 -19.87 -4.31
N ALA A 141 -25.85 -20.65 -3.47
CA ALA A 141 -24.51 -20.28 -2.99
C ALA A 141 -23.49 -20.27 -4.14
N VAL A 142 -23.56 -21.26 -5.04
CA VAL A 142 -22.69 -21.37 -6.22
C VAL A 142 -22.98 -20.26 -7.22
N VAL A 143 -24.26 -19.94 -7.46
CA VAL A 143 -24.67 -18.85 -8.36
C VAL A 143 -24.17 -17.50 -7.86
N VAL A 144 -24.31 -17.18 -6.57
CA VAL A 144 -23.80 -15.92 -6.00
C VAL A 144 -22.27 -15.85 -6.09
N LEU A 145 -21.57 -16.94 -5.81
CA LEU A 145 -20.11 -17.01 -5.98
C LEU A 145 -19.71 -16.76 -7.44
N ALA A 146 -20.34 -17.45 -8.39
CA ALA A 146 -20.06 -17.29 -9.81
C ALA A 146 -20.34 -15.86 -10.29
N ALA A 147 -21.47 -15.27 -9.89
CA ALA A 147 -21.81 -13.89 -10.19
C ALA A 147 -20.77 -12.91 -9.61
N THR A 148 -20.32 -13.12 -8.36
CA THR A 148 -19.30 -12.28 -7.73
C THR A 148 -17.97 -12.37 -8.50
N VAL A 149 -17.55 -13.57 -8.88
CA VAL A 149 -16.34 -13.79 -9.71
C VAL A 149 -16.45 -13.07 -11.05
N ILE A 150 -17.56 -13.25 -11.77
CA ILE A 150 -17.79 -12.65 -13.09
C ILE A 150 -17.72 -11.12 -13.00
N VAL A 151 -18.44 -10.53 -12.04
CA VAL A 151 -18.43 -9.08 -11.82
C VAL A 151 -17.01 -8.59 -11.49
N GLY A 152 -16.28 -9.32 -10.64
CA GLY A 152 -14.91 -8.99 -10.29
C GLY A 152 -13.98 -8.99 -11.49
N ILE A 153 -14.03 -10.03 -12.33
CA ILE A 153 -13.20 -10.14 -13.54
C ILE A 153 -13.49 -9.00 -14.51
N VAL A 154 -14.76 -8.69 -14.76
CA VAL A 154 -15.17 -7.58 -15.64
C VAL A 154 -14.71 -6.23 -15.09
N ARG A 155 -14.76 -6.06 -13.76
CA ARG A 155 -14.43 -4.79 -13.12
C ARG A 155 -12.92 -4.57 -12.93
N TYR A 156 -12.14 -5.63 -12.77
CA TYR A 156 -10.72 -5.60 -12.43
C TYR A 156 -9.85 -4.67 -13.31
N PRO A 157 -9.96 -4.65 -14.65
CA PRO A 157 -9.16 -3.76 -15.49
C PRO A 157 -9.36 -2.28 -15.14
N HIS A 158 -10.59 -1.92 -14.76
CA HIS A 158 -11.03 -0.55 -14.51
C HIS A 158 -10.87 -0.10 -13.05
N LEU A 159 -10.27 -0.92 -12.19
CA LEU A 159 -10.02 -0.56 -10.80
C LEU A 159 -8.83 0.42 -10.68
N PRO A 160 -8.85 1.35 -9.71
CA PRO A 160 -7.73 2.23 -9.43
C PRO A 160 -6.53 1.46 -8.90
N ASP A 161 -5.32 2.02 -9.04
CA ASP A 161 -4.07 1.40 -8.57
C ASP A 161 -4.00 1.26 -7.05
N GLN A 162 -4.80 2.04 -6.33
CA GLN A 162 -4.99 1.93 -4.88
C GLN A 162 -6.44 1.55 -4.59
N LEU A 163 -6.63 0.38 -3.98
CA LEU A 163 -7.93 -0.14 -3.56
C LEU A 163 -8.18 0.21 -2.10
N ALA A 164 -9.36 0.75 -1.80
CA ALA A 164 -9.84 0.88 -0.43
C ALA A 164 -10.28 -0.49 0.10
N VAL A 165 -9.41 -1.12 0.90
CA VAL A 165 -9.63 -2.48 1.42
C VAL A 165 -10.27 -2.49 2.81
N HIS A 166 -10.26 -1.36 3.50
CA HIS A 166 -10.97 -1.18 4.76
C HIS A 166 -11.53 0.24 4.86
N TYR A 167 -12.67 0.34 5.52
CA TYR A 167 -13.36 1.59 5.79
C TYR A 167 -13.59 1.70 7.29
N ASN A 168 -13.37 2.89 7.84
CA ASN A 168 -13.66 3.20 9.23
C ASN A 168 -15.18 3.36 9.45
N GLY A 169 -15.58 3.64 10.70
CA GLY A 169 -16.98 3.80 11.06
C GLY A 169 -17.67 5.06 10.55
N ALA A 170 -16.93 5.99 9.96
CA ALA A 170 -17.47 7.13 9.24
C ALA A 170 -17.66 6.82 7.75
N GLY A 171 -17.27 5.62 7.28
CA GLY A 171 -17.28 5.27 5.87
C GLY A 171 -16.08 5.83 5.10
N GLU A 172 -15.07 6.33 5.80
CA GLU A 172 -13.84 6.84 5.20
C GLU A 172 -12.82 5.72 5.06
N VAL A 173 -11.95 5.83 4.06
CA VAL A 173 -10.88 4.85 3.82
C VAL A 173 -9.80 5.03 4.89
N ASP A 174 -9.59 4.02 5.72
CA ASP A 174 -8.51 4.00 6.74
C ASP A 174 -7.43 2.95 6.42
N ARG A 175 -7.66 2.12 5.40
CA ARG A 175 -6.65 1.21 4.85
C ARG A 175 -6.81 1.05 3.34
N THR A 176 -5.73 1.28 2.64
CA THR A 176 -5.60 1.01 1.21
C THR A 176 -4.66 -0.16 0.96
N ALA A 177 -4.76 -0.76 -0.23
CA ALA A 177 -3.81 -1.73 -0.74
C ALA A 177 -3.60 -1.50 -2.24
N GLY A 178 -2.38 -1.76 -2.74
CA GLY A 178 -2.11 -1.72 -4.17
C GLY A 178 -2.97 -2.70 -4.96
N LYS A 179 -3.35 -2.34 -6.18
CA LYS A 179 -4.13 -3.17 -7.10
C LYS A 179 -3.37 -4.43 -7.48
N THR A 180 -3.80 -5.57 -6.94
CA THR A 180 -3.33 -6.90 -7.33
C THR A 180 -4.53 -7.84 -7.39
N PHE A 181 -4.38 -9.00 -8.02
CA PHE A 181 -5.42 -10.03 -7.96
C PHE A 181 -5.76 -10.42 -6.52
N GLY A 182 -4.76 -10.49 -5.64
CA GLY A 182 -4.96 -10.86 -4.24
C GLY A 182 -5.75 -9.83 -3.45
N SER A 183 -5.37 -8.54 -3.54
CA SER A 183 -6.07 -7.46 -2.85
C SER A 183 -7.48 -7.22 -3.39
N ALA A 184 -7.68 -7.36 -4.71
CA ALA A 184 -8.99 -7.16 -5.34
C ALA A 184 -9.97 -8.31 -5.10
N PHE A 185 -9.51 -9.58 -5.10
CA PHE A 185 -10.37 -10.76 -5.03
C PHE A 185 -10.35 -11.45 -3.66
N LEU A 186 -9.83 -10.80 -2.63
CA LEU A 186 -9.68 -11.38 -1.30
C LEU A 186 -10.98 -12.01 -0.76
N ALA A 187 -12.07 -11.26 -0.77
CA ALA A 187 -13.36 -11.75 -0.29
C ALA A 187 -13.90 -12.91 -1.15
N VAL A 188 -13.55 -12.96 -2.45
CA VAL A 188 -13.92 -14.06 -3.37
C VAL A 188 -13.17 -15.35 -3.04
N PHE A 189 -11.90 -15.28 -2.65
CA PHE A 189 -11.17 -16.46 -2.16
C PHE A 189 -11.81 -17.02 -0.89
N PHE A 190 -12.26 -16.16 0.03
CA PHE A 190 -13.03 -16.60 1.19
C PHE A 190 -14.38 -17.22 0.81
N GLN A 191 -15.12 -16.65 -0.15
CA GLN A 191 -16.35 -17.27 -0.67
C GLN A 191 -16.09 -18.68 -1.19
N LEU A 192 -15.07 -18.84 -2.05
CA LEU A 192 -14.71 -20.12 -2.64
C LEU A 192 -14.32 -21.15 -1.56
N GLY A 193 -13.38 -20.77 -0.68
CA GLY A 193 -12.86 -21.64 0.36
C GLY A 193 -13.92 -22.10 1.36
N LEU A 194 -14.76 -21.16 1.86
CA LEU A 194 -15.84 -21.49 2.78
C LEU A 194 -16.93 -22.32 2.11
N THR A 195 -17.26 -22.04 0.84
CA THR A 195 -18.23 -22.82 0.08
C THR A 195 -17.73 -24.26 -0.07
N ILE A 196 -16.50 -24.47 -0.54
CA ILE A 196 -15.91 -25.81 -0.66
C ILE A 196 -15.91 -26.54 0.68
N LEU A 197 -15.49 -25.86 1.76
CA LEU A 197 -15.46 -26.46 3.09
C LEU A 197 -16.84 -26.93 3.56
N ILE A 198 -17.87 -26.09 3.41
CA ILE A 198 -19.24 -26.44 3.79
C ILE A 198 -19.77 -27.59 2.93
N LEU A 199 -19.58 -27.53 1.60
CA LEU A 199 -20.03 -28.59 0.68
C LEU A 199 -19.34 -29.92 0.95
N ALA A 200 -18.06 -29.92 1.33
CA ALA A 200 -17.33 -31.11 1.72
C ALA A 200 -17.80 -31.69 3.07
N LEU A 201 -18.25 -30.84 4.00
CA LEU A 201 -18.68 -31.25 5.33
C LEU A 201 -20.09 -31.90 5.33
N VAL A 202 -21.00 -31.45 4.47
CA VAL A 202 -22.37 -31.95 4.39
C VAL A 202 -22.47 -33.48 4.20
N PRO A 203 -21.77 -34.13 3.24
CA PRO A 203 -21.83 -35.58 3.09
C PRO A 203 -21.23 -36.34 4.27
N VAL A 204 -20.20 -35.78 4.93
CA VAL A 204 -19.60 -36.37 6.14
C VAL A 204 -20.60 -36.37 7.28
N ILE A 205 -21.21 -35.21 7.55
CA ILE A 205 -22.26 -35.03 8.55
C ILE A 205 -23.45 -35.96 8.28
N SER A 206 -23.82 -36.13 7.01
CA SER A 206 -24.98 -36.95 6.63
C SER A 206 -24.80 -38.45 6.92
N ARG A 207 -23.58 -38.87 7.27
CA ARG A 207 -23.20 -40.27 7.55
C ARG A 207 -22.77 -40.49 9.00
N VAL A 208 -22.88 -39.47 9.86
CA VAL A 208 -22.49 -39.62 11.27
C VAL A 208 -23.47 -40.56 11.98
N ARG A 209 -22.92 -41.43 12.84
CA ARG A 209 -23.68 -42.35 13.67
C ARG A 209 -24.74 -41.61 14.50
N ALA A 210 -25.96 -42.16 14.52
CA ALA A 210 -27.02 -41.68 15.39
C ALA A 210 -26.88 -42.27 16.80
N GLU A 211 -27.19 -41.47 17.81
CA GLU A 211 -27.52 -41.92 19.16
C GLU A 211 -29.03 -42.05 19.22
N LEU A 212 -29.52 -43.26 19.53
CA LEU A 212 -30.94 -43.59 19.56
C LEU A 212 -31.36 -43.90 21.01
N ASP A 213 -32.51 -43.39 21.42
CA ASP A 213 -33.15 -43.82 22.66
C ASP A 213 -33.52 -45.31 22.58
N PRO A 214 -33.03 -46.17 23.50
CA PRO A 214 -33.39 -47.57 23.54
C PRO A 214 -34.90 -47.84 23.74
N ALA A 215 -35.64 -46.90 24.31
CA ALA A 215 -37.08 -47.04 24.53
C ALA A 215 -37.92 -46.81 23.24
N ALA A 216 -37.37 -46.15 22.21
CA ALA A 216 -38.09 -45.84 20.97
C ALA A 216 -37.17 -45.69 19.73
N PRO A 217 -36.44 -46.74 19.34
CA PRO A 217 -35.34 -46.63 18.36
C PRO A 217 -35.79 -46.20 16.95
N GLU A 218 -36.92 -46.71 16.44
CA GLU A 218 -37.42 -46.37 15.10
C GLU A 218 -37.82 -44.89 14.98
N ARG A 219 -38.50 -44.38 16.01
CA ARG A 219 -38.94 -42.97 16.07
C ARG A 219 -37.73 -42.03 16.09
N ASP A 220 -36.73 -42.37 16.89
CA ASP A 220 -35.50 -41.58 17.00
C ASP A 220 -34.63 -41.68 15.74
N ALA A 221 -34.63 -42.82 15.04
CA ALA A 221 -33.96 -42.96 13.75
C ALA A 221 -34.59 -42.04 12.69
N GLN A 222 -35.93 -41.99 12.59
CA GLN A 222 -36.62 -41.06 11.67
C GLN A 222 -36.36 -39.60 12.04
N ARG A 223 -36.37 -39.27 13.34
CA ARG A 223 -36.06 -37.94 13.85
C ARG A 223 -34.63 -37.54 13.50
N HIS A 224 -33.66 -38.45 13.67
CA HIS A 224 -32.27 -38.24 13.26
C HIS A 224 -32.15 -37.95 11.76
N ARG A 225 -32.82 -38.73 10.90
CA ARG A 225 -32.85 -38.48 9.44
C ARG A 225 -33.35 -37.07 9.12
N ARG A 226 -34.45 -36.62 9.75
CA ARG A 226 -35.01 -35.27 9.57
C ARG A 226 -34.07 -34.18 10.09
N PHE A 227 -33.43 -34.40 11.24
CA PHE A 227 -32.47 -33.47 11.82
C PHE A 227 -31.26 -33.28 10.91
N VAL A 228 -30.66 -34.38 10.44
CA VAL A 228 -29.52 -34.36 9.52
C VAL A 228 -29.88 -33.69 8.19
N ALA A 229 -31.01 -34.03 7.57
CA ALA A 229 -31.47 -33.40 6.34
C ALA A 229 -31.81 -31.90 6.53
N GLY A 230 -32.31 -31.52 7.71
CA GLY A 230 -32.51 -30.13 8.10
C GLY A 230 -31.19 -29.37 8.24
N MET A 231 -30.20 -29.99 8.90
CA MET A 231 -28.88 -29.40 9.10
C MET A 231 -28.10 -29.25 7.80
N ALA A 232 -28.17 -30.26 6.92
CA ALA A 232 -27.58 -30.21 5.59
C ALA A 232 -28.11 -29.00 4.79
N ARG A 233 -29.44 -28.82 4.75
CA ARG A 233 -30.07 -27.64 4.12
C ARG A 233 -29.65 -26.34 4.79
N GLY A 234 -29.64 -26.30 6.12
CA GLY A 234 -29.22 -25.13 6.90
C GLY A 234 -27.78 -24.71 6.59
N LEU A 235 -26.86 -25.67 6.43
CA LEU A 235 -25.47 -25.42 6.05
C LEU A 235 -25.36 -24.84 4.63
N MET A 236 -26.18 -25.32 3.68
CA MET A 236 -26.21 -24.74 2.32
C MET A 236 -26.75 -23.30 2.32
N VAL A 237 -27.78 -23.02 3.12
CA VAL A 237 -28.30 -21.66 3.31
C VAL A 237 -27.24 -20.78 3.98
N LEU A 238 -26.52 -21.29 4.96
CA LEU A 238 -25.39 -20.58 5.58
C LEU A 238 -24.31 -20.25 4.54
N ALA A 239 -23.93 -21.18 3.66
CA ALA A 239 -22.97 -20.91 2.59
C ALA A 239 -23.46 -19.80 1.66
N PHE A 240 -24.74 -19.84 1.26
CA PHE A 240 -25.35 -18.77 0.45
C PHE A 240 -25.31 -17.42 1.15
N CYS A 241 -25.68 -17.37 2.43
CA CYS A 241 -25.66 -16.16 3.24
C CYS A 241 -24.25 -15.58 3.41
N LEU A 242 -23.25 -16.43 3.67
CA LEU A 242 -21.85 -16.01 3.76
C LEU A 242 -21.33 -15.49 2.41
N ASN A 243 -21.76 -16.12 1.30
CA ASN A 243 -21.42 -15.63 -0.03
C ASN A 243 -22.06 -14.26 -0.33
N LEU A 244 -23.29 -14.00 0.10
CA LEU A 244 -23.89 -12.66 0.00
C LEU A 244 -23.09 -11.62 0.80
N THR A 245 -22.73 -11.93 2.05
CA THR A 245 -21.93 -11.06 2.91
C THR A 245 -20.60 -10.71 2.24
N MET A 246 -19.85 -11.71 1.77
CA MET A 246 -18.55 -11.49 1.11
C MET A 246 -18.68 -10.85 -0.29
N GLY A 247 -19.80 -11.08 -0.98
CA GLY A 247 -20.13 -10.39 -2.23
C GLY A 247 -20.34 -8.90 -2.00
N ALA A 248 -21.02 -8.52 -0.91
CA ALA A 248 -21.18 -7.12 -0.51
C ALA A 248 -19.84 -6.46 -0.14
N VAL A 249 -18.92 -7.19 0.51
CA VAL A 249 -17.54 -6.71 0.74
C VAL A 249 -16.82 -6.47 -0.59
N SER A 250 -16.87 -7.44 -1.51
CA SER A 250 -16.24 -7.33 -2.83
C SER A 250 -16.79 -6.13 -3.61
N PHE A 251 -18.11 -5.94 -3.58
CA PHE A 251 -18.78 -4.81 -4.20
C PHE A 251 -18.32 -3.47 -3.61
N ALA A 252 -18.19 -3.38 -2.28
CA ALA A 252 -17.68 -2.17 -1.63
C ALA A 252 -16.27 -1.79 -2.11
N VAL A 253 -15.38 -2.78 -2.25
CA VAL A 253 -14.01 -2.58 -2.75
C VAL A 253 -14.00 -2.15 -4.22
N TRP A 254 -14.77 -2.81 -5.09
CA TRP A 254 -14.70 -2.59 -6.55
C TRP A 254 -15.43 -1.36 -7.05
N PHE A 255 -16.42 -0.88 -6.29
CA PHE A 255 -17.25 0.26 -6.65
C PHE A 255 -17.07 1.45 -5.69
N GLY A 256 -16.14 1.37 -4.73
CA GLY A 256 -15.93 2.42 -3.74
C GLY A 256 -17.14 2.63 -2.82
N ALA A 257 -18.00 1.64 -2.67
CA ALA A 257 -19.28 1.74 -1.95
C ALA A 257 -19.16 1.54 -0.43
N GLY A 258 -17.95 1.67 0.15
CA GLY A 258 -17.71 1.50 1.58
C GLY A 258 -18.43 2.52 2.47
N ALA A 259 -18.72 3.72 1.95
CA ALA A 259 -19.50 4.74 2.65
C ALA A 259 -21.03 4.51 2.59
N ASN A 260 -21.50 3.40 1.99
CA ASN A 260 -22.93 3.14 1.86
C ASN A 260 -23.56 2.83 3.24
N ARG A 261 -24.53 3.65 3.65
CA ARG A 261 -25.27 3.49 4.92
C ARG A 261 -25.92 2.11 5.12
N TRP A 262 -26.20 1.39 4.03
CA TRP A 262 -26.80 0.06 4.06
C TRP A 262 -25.78 -1.08 4.16
N LEU A 263 -24.49 -0.80 3.96
CA LEU A 263 -23.43 -1.82 3.98
C LEU A 263 -23.43 -2.65 5.28
N PRO A 264 -23.56 -2.06 6.50
CA PRO A 264 -23.65 -2.87 7.72
C PRO A 264 -24.83 -3.85 7.71
N ALA A 265 -25.99 -3.45 7.20
CA ALA A 265 -27.15 -4.33 7.10
C ALA A 265 -26.93 -5.46 6.08
N LEU A 266 -26.31 -5.14 4.93
CA LEU A 266 -25.94 -6.12 3.90
C LEU A 266 -24.91 -7.15 4.40
N LEU A 267 -24.07 -6.79 5.37
CA LEU A 267 -23.10 -7.71 5.97
C LEU A 267 -23.72 -8.56 7.11
N LEU A 268 -24.59 -7.96 7.93
CA LEU A 268 -25.11 -8.60 9.14
C LEU A 268 -26.34 -9.47 8.88
N LEU A 269 -27.32 -8.99 8.10
CA LEU A 269 -28.60 -9.68 7.94
C LEU A 269 -28.46 -11.07 7.28
N PRO A 270 -27.68 -11.26 6.19
CA PRO A 270 -27.46 -12.59 5.63
C PRO A 270 -26.80 -13.51 6.65
N THR A 271 -25.78 -13.03 7.36
CA THR A 271 -25.08 -13.81 8.40
C THR A 271 -26.04 -14.29 9.49
N LEU A 272 -26.93 -13.42 9.98
CA LEU A 272 -27.96 -13.77 10.96
C LEU A 272 -28.96 -14.80 10.41
N ALA A 273 -29.39 -14.65 9.15
CA ALA A 273 -30.26 -15.61 8.48
C ALA A 273 -29.60 -16.99 8.34
N GLY A 274 -28.30 -17.04 8.02
CA GLY A 274 -27.52 -18.27 7.96
C GLY A 274 -27.42 -18.98 9.31
N ILE A 275 -27.17 -18.23 10.39
CA ILE A 275 -27.17 -18.77 11.76
C ILE A 275 -28.55 -19.32 12.12
N ALA A 276 -29.62 -18.58 11.80
CA ALA A 276 -30.99 -19.02 12.04
C ALA A 276 -31.33 -20.31 11.27
N ALA A 277 -30.84 -20.47 10.04
CA ALA A 277 -31.03 -21.68 9.23
C ALA A 277 -30.44 -22.95 9.87
N ILE A 278 -29.38 -22.81 10.67
CA ILE A 278 -28.78 -23.88 11.46
C ILE A 278 -29.53 -24.11 12.78
N ALA A 279 -29.97 -23.03 13.43
CA ALA A 279 -30.65 -23.10 14.72
C ALA A 279 -32.06 -23.71 14.62
N VAL A 280 -32.81 -23.45 13.54
CA VAL A 280 -34.21 -23.91 13.38
C VAL A 280 -34.34 -25.45 13.40
N PRO A 281 -33.57 -26.23 12.61
CA PRO A 281 -33.60 -27.69 12.70
C PRO A 281 -33.26 -28.21 14.09
N ALA A 282 -32.31 -27.58 14.79
CA ALA A 282 -31.91 -27.97 16.14
C ALA A 282 -33.01 -27.70 17.18
N LEU A 283 -33.67 -26.55 17.10
CA LEU A 283 -34.80 -26.21 17.97
C LEU A 283 -36.01 -27.13 17.74
N ARG A 284 -36.27 -27.50 16.47
CA ARG A 284 -37.32 -28.47 16.13
C ARG A 284 -36.99 -29.86 16.67
N ASP A 285 -35.75 -30.30 16.51
CA ASP A 285 -35.28 -31.58 17.06
C ASP A 285 -35.37 -31.63 18.59
N ARG A 286 -35.03 -30.53 19.27
CA ARG A 286 -35.16 -30.38 20.73
C ARG A 286 -36.62 -30.54 21.17
N LYS A 287 -37.54 -29.77 20.58
CA LYS A 287 -38.98 -29.84 20.89
C LYS A 287 -39.57 -31.22 20.63
N ALA A 288 -39.14 -31.90 19.56
CA ALA A 288 -39.63 -33.24 19.22
C ALA A 288 -39.21 -34.33 20.23
N GLY A 289 -38.15 -34.10 21.01
CA GLY A 289 -37.69 -34.99 22.09
C GLY A 289 -38.32 -34.70 23.46
N GLU A 290 -38.90 -33.51 23.66
CA GLU A 290 -39.64 -33.15 24.88
C GLU A 290 -41.03 -33.84 24.85
N GLY A 291 -41.10 -35.10 25.28
CA GLY A 291 -42.37 -35.84 25.44
C GLY A 291 -42.42 -37.28 24.91
N ALA A 292 -41.30 -37.85 24.45
CA ALA A 292 -41.22 -39.27 24.12
C ALA A 292 -40.75 -40.04 25.36
N HIS A 293 -41.68 -40.65 26.11
CA HIS A 293 -41.36 -41.50 27.27
C HIS A 293 -42.01 -42.85 27.05
N GLY A 294 -41.25 -43.92 27.27
CA GLY A 294 -41.75 -45.28 27.39
C GLY A 294 -41.13 -45.93 28.62
N ASP A 295 -41.80 -46.94 29.17
CA ASP A 295 -41.33 -47.75 30.32
C ASP A 295 -40.14 -48.67 29.97
N GLY A 296 -39.36 -48.30 28.95
CA GLY A 296 -38.27 -49.07 28.39
C GLY A 296 -36.92 -48.86 29.08
N PRO A 297 -35.87 -49.58 28.64
CA PRO A 297 -34.52 -49.41 29.16
C PRO A 297 -33.99 -47.99 28.87
N VAL A 298 -33.23 -47.43 29.82
CA VAL A 298 -32.66 -46.10 29.71
C VAL A 298 -31.35 -46.12 28.90
N ALA A 299 -31.01 -44.99 28.30
CA ALA A 299 -29.73 -44.84 27.61
C ALA A 299 -28.55 -45.09 28.56
N ARG A 300 -27.59 -45.90 28.10
CA ARG A 300 -26.36 -46.21 28.83
C ARG A 300 -25.56 -44.96 29.19
N ASP A 301 -25.04 -44.91 30.41
CA ASP A 301 -24.16 -43.84 30.87
C ASP A 301 -22.78 -43.91 30.19
N ASP A 302 -22.48 -42.98 29.29
CA ASP A 302 -21.17 -42.85 28.63
C ASP A 302 -20.36 -41.61 29.09
N ASP A 303 -20.72 -40.98 30.22
CA ASP A 303 -20.07 -39.76 30.76
C ASP A 303 -18.54 -39.87 30.90
N LYS A 304 -17.99 -41.08 31.13
CA LYS A 304 -16.54 -41.33 31.25
C LYS A 304 -15.73 -40.89 30.02
N HIS A 305 -16.37 -40.90 28.84
CA HIS A 305 -15.78 -40.49 27.57
C HIS A 305 -15.91 -38.99 27.30
N TRP A 306 -16.65 -38.23 28.13
CA TRP A 306 -16.90 -36.81 27.92
C TRP A 306 -16.13 -35.95 28.94
N LYS A 307 -14.94 -35.49 28.56
CA LYS A 307 -14.08 -34.68 29.43
C LYS A 307 -14.67 -33.29 29.62
N ALA A 308 -14.97 -32.96 30.89
CA ALA A 308 -15.67 -31.74 31.30
C ALA A 308 -17.03 -31.53 30.59
N GLY A 309 -17.62 -32.60 30.03
CA GLY A 309 -18.83 -32.51 29.21
C GLY A 309 -18.65 -31.75 27.89
N LEU A 310 -17.41 -31.41 27.50
CA LEU A 310 -17.08 -30.59 26.32
C LEU A 310 -16.40 -31.41 25.21
N PHE A 311 -15.45 -32.26 25.58
CA PHE A 311 -14.59 -32.98 24.64
C PHE A 311 -14.85 -34.48 24.72
N TYR A 312 -15.16 -35.10 23.58
CA TYR A 312 -15.32 -36.55 23.49
C TYR A 312 -13.96 -37.22 23.30
N TYR A 313 -13.67 -38.22 24.13
CA TYR A 313 -12.43 -38.99 24.09
C TYR A 313 -12.75 -40.48 24.28
N ASN A 314 -12.76 -41.21 23.17
CA ASN A 314 -12.88 -42.66 23.17
C ASN A 314 -11.98 -43.28 22.09
N PRO A 315 -10.81 -43.84 22.43
CA PRO A 315 -9.91 -44.44 21.45
C PRO A 315 -10.50 -45.71 20.81
N ASP A 316 -11.44 -46.37 21.48
CA ASP A 316 -12.10 -47.59 20.99
C ASP A 316 -13.26 -47.28 20.02
N ASP A 317 -13.68 -46.02 19.91
CA ASP A 317 -14.72 -45.62 18.96
C ASP A 317 -14.11 -45.20 17.60
N PRO A 318 -14.35 -45.96 16.52
CA PRO A 318 -13.82 -45.63 15.20
C PRO A 318 -14.46 -44.38 14.58
N ALA A 319 -15.52 -43.82 15.17
CA ALA A 319 -16.15 -42.60 14.70
C ALA A 319 -15.19 -41.39 14.81
N VAL A 320 -15.02 -40.71 13.68
CA VAL A 320 -14.24 -39.45 13.59
C VAL A 320 -15.04 -38.28 14.18
N PHE A 321 -16.33 -38.22 13.82
CA PHE A 321 -17.28 -37.23 14.30
C PHE A 321 -18.35 -37.91 15.13
N VAL A 322 -18.64 -37.32 16.28
CA VAL A 322 -19.66 -37.77 17.22
C VAL A 322 -20.64 -36.63 17.47
N ARG A 323 -21.91 -36.95 17.72
CA ARG A 323 -22.93 -35.93 17.98
C ARG A 323 -22.55 -35.16 19.25
N ARG A 324 -22.66 -33.83 19.23
CA ARG A 324 -22.47 -33.06 20.47
C ARG A 324 -23.60 -33.40 21.45
N ARG A 325 -23.23 -33.65 22.71
CA ARG A 325 -24.19 -33.76 23.82
C ARG A 325 -24.80 -32.42 24.21
N PHE A 326 -24.07 -31.33 24.04
CA PHE A 326 -24.52 -29.99 24.38
C PHE A 326 -24.44 -29.06 23.15
N GLY A 327 -25.41 -28.17 23.01
CA GLY A 327 -25.52 -27.29 21.85
C GLY A 327 -25.89 -28.02 20.55
N VAL A 328 -25.46 -27.45 19.42
CA VAL A 328 -25.87 -27.88 18.06
C VAL A 328 -24.69 -28.49 17.31
N GLY A 329 -24.93 -29.63 16.63
CA GLY A 329 -24.00 -30.20 15.66
C GLY A 329 -23.13 -31.35 16.19
N TRP A 330 -21.90 -31.43 15.69
CA TRP A 330 -20.97 -32.53 15.92
C TRP A 330 -19.66 -32.07 16.54
N THR A 331 -18.98 -32.98 17.22
CA THR A 331 -17.64 -32.81 17.76
C THR A 331 -16.72 -33.89 17.21
N ILE A 332 -15.42 -33.71 17.40
CA ILE A 332 -14.40 -34.64 16.97
C ILE A 332 -14.13 -35.61 18.12
N ASN A 333 -13.91 -36.89 17.80
CA ASN A 333 -13.39 -37.84 18.77
C ASN A 333 -11.88 -37.60 18.95
N HIS A 334 -11.50 -36.98 20.08
CA HIS A 334 -10.12 -36.66 20.39
C HIS A 334 -9.26 -37.88 20.75
N GLY A 335 -9.89 -39.05 20.96
CA GLY A 335 -9.19 -40.33 21.12
C GLY A 335 -8.81 -41.00 19.79
N ASN A 336 -9.29 -40.48 18.65
CA ASN A 336 -9.09 -41.08 17.33
C ASN A 336 -8.11 -40.23 16.49
N PRO A 337 -6.97 -40.79 16.02
CA PRO A 337 -6.00 -40.06 15.20
C PRO A 337 -6.59 -39.47 13.91
N ARG A 338 -7.59 -40.13 13.29
CA ARG A 338 -8.28 -39.61 12.11
C ARG A 338 -9.08 -38.35 12.43
N GLY A 339 -9.56 -38.20 13.66
CA GLY A 339 -10.19 -37.00 14.18
C GLY A 339 -9.23 -35.80 14.17
N TRP A 340 -8.02 -35.99 14.67
CA TRP A 340 -6.98 -34.96 14.66
C TRP A 340 -6.53 -34.59 13.24
N LEU A 341 -6.42 -35.56 12.34
CA LEU A 341 -6.13 -35.30 10.92
C LEU A 341 -7.24 -34.45 10.27
N ALA A 342 -8.51 -34.80 10.51
CA ALA A 342 -9.65 -34.03 9.99
C ALA A 342 -9.69 -32.60 10.54
N LEU A 343 -9.40 -32.42 11.84
CA LEU A 343 -9.28 -31.09 12.46
C LEU A 343 -8.14 -30.29 11.84
N GLY A 344 -6.97 -30.91 11.71
CA GLY A 344 -5.77 -30.30 11.13
C GLY A 344 -6.00 -29.86 9.68
N ALA A 345 -6.65 -30.69 8.87
CA ALA A 345 -7.01 -30.36 7.49
C ALA A 345 -7.97 -29.16 7.41
N MET A 346 -9.00 -29.13 8.27
CA MET A 346 -9.94 -28.00 8.32
C MET A 346 -9.25 -26.69 8.74
N ILE A 347 -8.37 -26.74 9.75
CA ILE A 347 -7.58 -25.59 10.18
C ILE A 347 -6.60 -25.17 9.07
N ALA A 348 -5.93 -26.12 8.42
CA ALA A 348 -4.97 -25.83 7.34
C ALA A 348 -5.64 -25.13 6.16
N VAL A 349 -6.86 -25.50 5.78
CA VAL A 349 -7.63 -24.79 4.73
C VAL A 349 -7.90 -23.35 5.16
N VAL A 350 -8.36 -23.12 6.39
CA VAL A 350 -8.62 -21.75 6.89
C VAL A 350 -7.33 -20.93 6.98
N VAL A 351 -6.25 -21.53 7.49
CA VAL A 351 -4.93 -20.87 7.58
C VAL A 351 -4.38 -20.60 6.18
N LEU A 352 -4.51 -21.51 5.22
CA LEU A 352 -4.09 -21.30 3.84
C LEU A 352 -4.85 -20.13 3.20
N LEU A 353 -6.18 -20.06 3.39
CA LEU A 353 -6.98 -18.93 2.92
C LEU A 353 -6.51 -17.60 3.53
N VAL A 354 -6.14 -17.60 4.82
CA VAL A 354 -5.60 -16.42 5.49
C VAL A 354 -4.16 -16.09 5.04
N VAL A 355 -3.29 -17.07 4.84
CA VAL A 355 -1.89 -16.86 4.44
C VAL A 355 -1.80 -16.40 2.98
N VAL A 356 -2.60 -17.00 2.08
CA VAL A 356 -2.73 -16.53 0.69
C VAL A 356 -3.21 -15.08 0.68
N SER A 357 -4.10 -14.69 1.59
CA SER A 357 -4.52 -13.29 1.71
C SER A 357 -3.44 -12.32 2.17
N THR A 358 -2.61 -12.70 3.16
CA THR A 358 -1.60 -11.80 3.74
C THR A 358 -0.33 -11.70 2.91
N THR A 359 0.01 -12.75 2.16
CA THR A 359 1.16 -12.77 1.24
C THR A 359 0.90 -11.92 -0.02
N THR A 360 -0.34 -11.88 -0.52
CA THR A 360 -0.69 -10.98 -1.62
C THR A 360 -0.78 -9.49 -1.22
N ALA A 361 -0.85 -9.18 0.08
CA ALA A 361 -0.88 -7.81 0.59
C ALA A 361 0.52 -7.20 0.84
N HIS A 362 1.60 -7.99 0.76
CA HIS A 362 2.97 -7.54 0.98
C HIS A 362 3.77 -7.32 -0.30
N ALA A 363 3.12 -7.27 -1.46
CA ALA A 363 3.71 -6.64 -2.64
C ALA A 363 3.82 -5.12 -2.38
N SER A 364 4.87 -4.73 -1.65
CA SER A 364 5.41 -3.38 -1.41
C SER A 364 4.71 -2.29 -2.23
N SER A 365 3.68 -1.65 -1.67
CA SER A 365 3.15 -0.41 -2.23
C SER A 365 4.27 0.63 -2.19
N ARG A 366 4.88 0.91 -3.34
CA ARG A 366 5.74 2.08 -3.49
C ARG A 366 4.89 3.32 -3.18
N LEU A 367 5.44 4.27 -2.42
CA LEU A 367 4.92 5.62 -2.35
C LEU A 367 4.95 6.20 -3.77
N PRO A 368 3.90 6.91 -4.22
CA PRO A 368 3.88 7.54 -5.53
C PRO A 368 4.96 8.63 -5.62
N ALA A 369 5.40 8.95 -6.84
CA ALA A 369 6.24 10.11 -7.07
C ALA A 369 5.50 11.39 -6.67
N THR A 370 6.21 12.37 -6.13
CA THR A 370 5.64 13.64 -5.70
C THR A 370 6.64 14.78 -5.85
N ASP A 371 6.14 15.93 -6.27
CA ASP A 371 6.89 17.19 -6.22
C ASP A 371 6.59 17.92 -4.92
N ARG A 372 7.62 18.55 -4.34
CA ARG A 372 7.50 19.41 -3.16
C ARG A 372 8.16 20.75 -3.44
N GLU A 373 7.39 21.81 -3.26
CA GLU A 373 7.93 23.16 -3.21
C GLU A 373 8.82 23.31 -1.98
N VAL A 374 10.02 23.85 -2.19
CA VAL A 374 11.00 24.10 -1.14
C VAL A 374 11.50 25.54 -1.24
N GLN A 375 12.02 26.04 -0.13
CA GLN A 375 12.67 27.33 -0.03
C GLN A 375 13.92 27.21 0.84
N PHE A 376 14.94 27.99 0.52
CA PHE A 376 16.17 28.08 1.30
C PHE A 376 16.71 29.49 1.24
N THR A 377 17.46 29.89 2.26
CA THR A 377 17.99 31.25 2.37
C THR A 377 19.52 31.21 2.31
N VAL A 378 20.11 31.97 1.40
CA VAL A 378 21.56 32.16 1.26
C VAL A 378 21.82 33.65 1.15
N ASP A 379 22.80 34.17 1.89
CA ASP A 379 23.17 35.60 1.90
C ASP A 379 21.99 36.55 2.16
N GLY A 380 21.00 36.10 2.95
CA GLY A 380 19.80 36.89 3.26
C GLY A 380 18.71 36.85 2.18
N VAL A 381 18.94 36.19 1.04
CA VAL A 381 17.99 36.02 -0.05
C VAL A 381 17.28 34.69 0.08
N THR A 382 15.95 34.69 0.03
CA THR A 382 15.17 33.44 -0.05
C THR A 382 15.02 33.01 -1.50
N ALA A 383 15.57 31.85 -1.82
CA ALA A 383 15.41 31.18 -3.10
C ALA A 383 14.34 30.10 -3.01
N TYR A 384 13.64 29.88 -4.12
CA TYR A 384 12.58 28.88 -4.25
C TYR A 384 13.01 27.76 -5.21
N GLY A 385 12.56 26.55 -4.95
CA GLY A 385 12.83 25.40 -5.80
C GLY A 385 11.83 24.27 -5.61
N THR A 386 12.06 23.19 -6.34
CA THR A 386 11.21 22.01 -6.36
C THR A 386 12.07 20.77 -6.13
N VAL A 387 11.65 19.95 -5.17
CA VAL A 387 12.21 18.61 -4.94
C VAL A 387 11.27 17.59 -5.57
N HIS A 388 11.74 16.91 -6.61
CA HIS A 388 11.08 15.77 -7.20
C HIS A 388 11.50 14.50 -6.46
N VAL A 389 10.54 13.86 -5.78
CA VAL A 389 10.75 12.60 -5.08
C VAL A 389 10.14 11.48 -5.93
N PRO A 390 10.94 10.56 -6.50
CA PRO A 390 10.42 9.51 -7.34
C PRO A 390 9.65 8.45 -6.55
N ALA A 391 8.91 7.60 -7.25
CA ALA A 391 8.17 6.52 -6.61
C ALA A 391 9.13 5.52 -5.93
N HIS A 392 8.99 5.36 -4.62
CA HIS A 392 9.97 4.63 -3.80
C HIS A 392 9.31 3.81 -2.69
N ARG A 393 10.04 2.86 -2.09
CA ARG A 393 9.50 2.11 -0.94
C ARG A 393 9.53 3.00 0.32
N PRO A 394 8.54 2.87 1.22
CA PRO A 394 8.60 3.54 2.53
C PRO A 394 9.93 3.28 3.25
N GLY A 395 10.61 4.35 3.69
CA GLY A 395 11.90 4.27 4.37
C GLY A 395 13.13 4.05 3.48
N GLN A 396 12.95 3.91 2.16
CA GLN A 396 14.07 3.83 1.21
C GLN A 396 14.82 5.17 1.16
N ARG A 397 16.15 5.10 1.22
CA ARG A 397 17.04 6.23 0.90
C ARG A 397 17.36 6.20 -0.60
N LEU A 398 17.32 7.37 -1.23
CA LEU A 398 17.42 7.52 -2.68
C LEU A 398 18.71 8.26 -3.05
N PRO A 399 19.40 7.86 -4.14
CA PRO A 399 20.40 8.71 -4.77
C PRO A 399 19.76 10.06 -5.10
N ALA A 400 20.52 11.14 -4.96
CA ALA A 400 19.98 12.48 -5.10
C ALA A 400 20.87 13.40 -5.93
N VAL A 401 20.28 14.22 -6.79
CA VAL A 401 21.00 15.08 -7.74
C VAL A 401 20.51 16.52 -7.67
N LEU A 402 21.45 17.46 -7.63
CA LEU A 402 21.16 18.88 -7.85
C LEU A 402 21.23 19.19 -9.36
N LEU A 403 20.18 19.80 -9.91
CA LEU A 403 20.13 20.26 -11.30
C LEU A 403 20.41 21.76 -11.36
N LEU A 404 21.35 22.17 -12.21
CA LEU A 404 21.78 23.56 -12.36
C LEU A 404 21.44 24.11 -13.75
N PRO A 405 20.79 25.29 -13.82
CA PRO A 405 20.36 25.88 -15.08
C PRO A 405 21.51 26.51 -15.86
N GLY A 406 21.30 26.69 -17.17
CA GLY A 406 22.20 27.40 -18.06
C GLY A 406 22.18 28.93 -17.89
N SER A 407 22.78 29.63 -18.85
CA SER A 407 22.95 31.09 -18.82
C SER A 407 21.63 31.85 -18.84
N GLY A 408 21.68 33.10 -18.34
CA GLY A 408 20.53 34.01 -18.30
C GLY A 408 19.66 33.86 -17.05
N PRO A 409 18.51 34.57 -16.99
CA PRO A 409 17.56 34.53 -15.88
C PRO A 409 16.69 33.26 -15.96
N THR A 410 17.34 32.10 -15.96
CA THR A 410 16.72 30.79 -16.14
C THR A 410 16.15 30.28 -14.82
N ASP A 411 14.87 29.93 -14.81
CA ASP A 411 14.18 29.43 -13.63
C ASP A 411 14.47 27.95 -13.34
N ARG A 412 13.85 27.40 -12.29
CA ARG A 412 14.07 26.03 -11.86
C ARG A 412 13.75 24.97 -12.91
N ASP A 413 12.86 25.24 -13.87
CA ASP A 413 12.44 24.25 -14.85
C ASP A 413 13.31 24.30 -16.12
N GLY A 414 14.22 25.29 -16.20
CA GLY A 414 15.07 25.52 -17.36
C GLY A 414 14.51 26.58 -18.31
N ASP A 415 13.58 27.41 -17.85
CA ASP A 415 12.83 28.34 -18.69
C ASP A 415 13.26 29.81 -18.50
N GLN A 416 13.06 30.61 -19.54
CA GLN A 416 13.14 32.07 -19.55
C GLN A 416 11.82 32.67 -20.05
N PRO A 417 10.74 32.58 -19.25
CA PRO A 417 9.41 33.00 -19.67
C PRO A 417 9.34 34.50 -19.97
N PRO A 418 8.45 34.93 -20.88
CA PRO A 418 7.44 34.11 -21.55
C PRO A 418 7.86 33.54 -22.92
N LYS A 419 9.08 33.84 -23.40
CA LYS A 419 9.46 33.59 -24.81
C LYS A 419 10.16 32.27 -25.04
N PHE A 420 10.84 31.76 -24.02
CA PHE A 420 11.67 30.57 -24.12
C PHE A 420 11.36 29.65 -22.93
N THR A 421 10.74 28.50 -23.20
CA THR A 421 10.23 27.56 -22.19
C THR A 421 10.44 26.10 -22.64
N PRO A 422 11.69 25.64 -22.81
CA PRO A 422 12.00 24.27 -23.22
C PRO A 422 11.78 23.22 -22.11
N HIS A 423 11.66 23.64 -20.84
CA HIS A 423 11.58 22.76 -19.67
C HIS A 423 12.77 21.81 -19.50
N THR A 424 13.97 22.20 -19.97
CA THR A 424 15.15 21.33 -20.03
C THR A 424 15.46 20.66 -18.68
N LEU A 425 15.42 21.39 -17.57
CA LEU A 425 15.71 20.82 -16.25
C LEU A 425 14.55 20.02 -15.66
N ALA A 426 13.31 20.42 -15.93
CA ALA A 426 12.14 19.66 -15.49
C ALA A 426 12.10 18.28 -16.18
N LEU A 427 12.37 18.23 -17.49
CA LEU A 427 12.44 16.97 -18.23
C LEU A 427 13.60 16.08 -17.77
N MET A 428 14.76 16.68 -17.47
CA MET A 428 15.88 15.95 -16.87
C MET A 428 15.51 15.37 -15.49
N ALA A 429 14.76 16.13 -14.67
CA ALA A 429 14.29 15.69 -13.37
C ALA A 429 13.33 14.49 -13.49
N ASP A 430 12.35 14.57 -14.39
CA ASP A 430 11.40 13.48 -14.65
C ASP A 430 12.13 12.21 -15.10
N ARG A 431 13.07 12.36 -16.04
CA ARG A 431 13.83 11.22 -16.55
C ARG A 431 14.72 10.57 -15.49
N LEU A 432 15.35 11.36 -14.62
CA LEU A 432 16.11 10.86 -13.47
C LEU A 432 15.18 10.24 -12.41
N GLY A 433 13.97 10.75 -12.27
CA GLY A 433 12.91 10.23 -11.41
C GLY A 433 12.47 8.83 -11.80
N ASP A 434 12.32 8.54 -13.10
CA ASP A 434 12.04 7.19 -13.63
C ASP A 434 13.10 6.16 -13.19
N ASP A 435 14.34 6.63 -13.00
CA ASP A 435 15.48 5.86 -12.54
C ASP A 435 15.63 5.79 -11.00
N GLY A 436 14.67 6.37 -10.27
CA GLY A 436 14.63 6.39 -8.82
C GLY A 436 15.61 7.38 -8.18
N VAL A 437 16.00 8.42 -8.91
CA VAL A 437 16.85 9.50 -8.41
C VAL A 437 16.00 10.68 -7.95
N LEU A 438 16.20 11.12 -6.71
CA LEU A 438 15.59 12.32 -6.17
C LEU A 438 16.31 13.54 -6.76
N THR A 439 15.58 14.54 -7.25
CA THR A 439 16.21 15.75 -7.80
C THR A 439 15.77 17.01 -7.10
N LEU A 440 16.67 17.98 -6.97
CA LEU A 440 16.33 19.36 -6.59
C LEU A 440 16.71 20.28 -7.73
N ARG A 441 15.77 21.14 -8.11
CA ARG A 441 15.94 22.26 -9.05
C ARG A 441 15.46 23.54 -8.39
N PHE A 442 16.07 24.69 -8.70
CA PHE A 442 15.75 25.96 -8.04
C PHE A 442 15.88 27.16 -8.97
N ASP A 443 15.14 28.22 -8.64
CA ASP A 443 15.16 29.47 -9.40
C ASP A 443 16.47 30.21 -9.11
N LYS A 444 17.27 30.44 -10.15
CA LYS A 444 18.47 31.27 -10.10
C LYS A 444 18.10 32.69 -9.62
N TYR A 445 19.00 33.39 -8.92
CA TYR A 445 18.71 34.78 -8.52
C TYR A 445 18.30 35.64 -9.72
N GLY A 446 17.17 36.33 -9.60
CA GLY A 446 16.57 37.14 -10.66
C GLY A 446 15.67 36.38 -11.63
N SER A 447 15.30 35.13 -11.34
CA SER A 447 14.42 34.30 -12.17
C SER A 447 13.26 33.69 -11.36
N GLY A 448 12.24 33.18 -12.07
CA GLY A 448 11.13 32.45 -11.46
C GLY A 448 10.47 33.21 -10.31
N ARG A 449 10.41 32.60 -9.12
CA ARG A 449 9.92 33.23 -7.89
C ARG A 449 11.01 33.91 -7.08
N THR A 450 12.29 33.71 -7.42
CA THR A 450 13.44 34.36 -6.77
C THR A 450 13.77 35.66 -7.49
N GLN A 451 12.82 36.60 -7.49
CA GLN A 451 12.93 37.85 -8.25
C GLN A 451 13.94 38.81 -7.62
N THR A 452 14.54 39.69 -8.43
CA THR A 452 15.54 40.67 -7.99
C THR A 452 15.02 41.65 -6.93
N ASN A 453 13.71 41.90 -6.90
CA ASN A 453 13.07 42.77 -5.91
C ASN A 453 13.07 42.18 -4.49
N ASP A 454 13.21 40.86 -4.36
CA ASP A 454 13.27 40.14 -3.07
C ASP A 454 14.69 40.00 -2.53
N LEU A 455 15.71 40.46 -3.28
CA LEU A 455 17.12 40.31 -2.90
C LEU A 455 17.50 41.08 -1.63
N GLY A 456 16.71 42.07 -1.18
CA GLY A 456 17.01 42.87 0.02
C GLY A 456 18.36 43.60 -0.02
N THR A 457 19.11 43.48 -1.12
CA THR A 457 20.41 44.09 -1.34
C THR A 457 20.21 45.52 -1.81
N SER A 458 20.86 46.47 -1.14
CA SER A 458 21.01 47.85 -1.60
C SER A 458 21.79 47.99 -2.93
N ASP A 459 22.30 46.88 -3.51
CA ASP A 459 23.01 46.81 -4.79
C ASP A 459 22.58 45.57 -5.62
N PRO A 460 21.47 45.62 -6.37
CA PRO A 460 21.04 44.55 -7.28
C PRO A 460 22.04 44.25 -8.41
N GLY A 461 22.92 45.19 -8.77
CA GLY A 461 24.05 44.98 -9.69
C GLY A 461 25.26 44.32 -9.01
N GLY A 462 25.08 43.89 -7.75
CA GLY A 462 26.11 43.35 -6.91
C GLY A 462 26.33 41.84 -7.03
N LEU A 463 25.50 41.12 -7.79
CA LEU A 463 25.61 39.68 -7.97
C LEU A 463 26.79 39.34 -8.91
N ASP A 464 27.77 38.64 -8.37
CA ASP A 464 28.85 37.98 -9.10
C ASP A 464 28.55 36.48 -9.25
N LEU A 465 29.39 35.77 -10.02
CA LEU A 465 29.31 34.32 -10.18
C LEU A 465 29.39 33.61 -8.82
N ASP A 466 30.22 34.10 -7.90
CA ASP A 466 30.37 33.52 -6.56
C ASP A 466 29.05 33.53 -5.77
N ALA A 467 28.21 34.55 -5.92
CA ALA A 467 26.88 34.56 -5.32
C ALA A 467 25.99 33.43 -5.84
N PHE A 468 26.01 33.16 -7.16
CA PHE A 468 25.27 32.04 -7.75
C PHE A 468 25.85 30.67 -7.34
N VAL A 469 27.18 30.56 -7.22
CA VAL A 469 27.82 29.34 -6.70
C VAL A 469 27.42 29.10 -5.25
N ARG A 470 27.41 30.13 -4.39
CA ARG A 470 26.93 30.00 -3.00
C ARG A 470 25.45 29.62 -2.93
N GLN A 471 24.62 30.17 -3.83
CA GLN A 471 23.21 29.75 -3.97
C GLN A 471 23.11 28.25 -4.25
N ALA A 472 23.86 27.76 -5.24
CA ALA A 472 23.87 26.35 -5.62
C ALA A 472 24.45 25.44 -4.52
N VAL A 473 25.48 25.88 -3.78
CA VAL A 473 26.00 25.17 -2.60
C VAL A 473 24.92 25.06 -1.51
N GLY A 474 24.16 26.14 -1.26
CA GLY A 474 23.02 26.12 -0.34
C GLY A 474 21.93 25.14 -0.79
N ALA A 475 21.61 25.13 -2.08
CA ALA A 475 20.67 24.18 -2.68
C ALA A 475 21.13 22.72 -2.54
N PHE A 476 22.44 22.46 -2.72
CA PHE A 476 23.04 21.15 -2.51
C PHE A 476 22.92 20.71 -1.04
N GLY A 477 23.12 21.63 -0.09
CA GLY A 477 22.90 21.38 1.34
C GLY A 477 21.44 21.02 1.65
N LEU A 478 20.49 21.72 1.04
CA LEU A 478 19.05 21.43 1.17
C LEU A 478 18.68 20.06 0.57
N LEU A 479 19.26 19.69 -0.58
CA LEU A 479 19.10 18.37 -1.20
C LEU A 479 19.60 17.27 -0.26
N ALA A 480 20.80 17.42 0.29
CA ALA A 480 21.40 16.45 1.22
C ALA A 480 20.64 16.35 2.57
N ALA A 481 19.85 17.37 2.90
CA ALA A 481 19.01 17.42 4.09
C ALA A 481 17.62 16.77 3.89
N GLN A 482 17.22 16.45 2.66
CA GLN A 482 15.93 15.81 2.40
C GLN A 482 15.82 14.46 3.13
N PRO A 483 14.65 14.14 3.71
CA PRO A 483 14.51 12.92 4.50
C PRO A 483 14.68 11.66 3.66
N GLU A 484 14.42 11.70 2.36
CA GLU A 484 14.58 10.57 1.44
C GLU A 484 16.00 10.48 0.85
N ALA A 485 16.81 11.53 0.90
CA ALA A 485 18.12 11.55 0.25
C ALA A 485 19.15 10.65 0.96
N ASP A 486 19.91 9.89 0.16
CA ASP A 486 21.10 9.19 0.60
C ASP A 486 22.32 10.10 0.48
N ARG A 487 22.84 10.54 1.63
CA ARG A 487 24.00 11.44 1.72
C ARG A 487 25.30 10.87 1.13
N ARG A 488 25.38 9.57 0.86
CA ARG A 488 26.54 8.94 0.21
C ARG A 488 26.46 8.90 -1.30
N HIS A 489 25.27 9.14 -1.86
CA HIS A 489 24.95 9.01 -3.27
C HIS A 489 24.38 10.33 -3.79
N LEU A 490 25.19 11.40 -3.65
CA LEU A 490 24.85 12.74 -4.12
C LEU A 490 25.59 13.07 -5.42
N GLY A 491 24.88 13.66 -6.38
CA GLY A 491 25.43 14.13 -7.64
C GLY A 491 25.02 15.57 -7.97
N ILE A 492 25.66 16.14 -8.98
CA ILE A 492 25.29 17.44 -9.56
C ILE A 492 25.26 17.26 -11.07
N ALA A 493 24.22 17.76 -11.73
CA ALA A 493 24.16 17.86 -13.18
C ALA A 493 23.86 19.30 -13.57
N GLY A 494 24.60 19.83 -14.54
CA GLY A 494 24.41 21.18 -15.03
C GLY A 494 24.42 21.23 -16.54
N HIS A 495 23.55 22.07 -17.10
CA HIS A 495 23.45 22.33 -18.54
C HIS A 495 24.10 23.67 -18.88
N SER A 496 24.86 23.77 -19.97
CA SER A 496 25.48 25.03 -20.43
C SER A 496 26.34 25.67 -19.33
N GLU A 497 26.17 26.95 -18.99
CA GLU A 497 26.83 27.61 -17.83
C GLU A 497 26.62 26.85 -16.50
N GLY A 498 25.49 26.16 -16.35
CA GLY A 498 25.22 25.28 -15.22
C GLY A 498 26.23 24.12 -15.12
N GLY A 499 26.79 23.65 -16.24
CA GLY A 499 27.85 22.64 -16.25
C GLY A 499 29.18 23.15 -15.71
N MET A 500 29.56 24.39 -16.05
CA MET A 500 30.69 25.08 -15.43
C MET A 500 30.43 25.30 -13.92
N THR A 501 29.25 25.83 -13.59
CA THR A 501 28.82 26.08 -12.20
C THR A 501 28.82 24.79 -11.38
N ALA A 502 28.39 23.65 -11.95
CA ALA A 502 28.42 22.35 -11.30
C ALA A 502 29.82 21.95 -10.87
N THR A 503 30.84 22.29 -11.66
CA THR A 503 32.25 22.05 -11.33
C THR A 503 32.69 22.91 -10.15
N LEU A 504 32.35 24.20 -10.15
CA LEU A 504 32.66 25.12 -9.04
C LEU A 504 31.99 24.69 -7.72
N VAL A 505 30.72 24.26 -7.79
CA VAL A 505 29.99 23.73 -6.63
C VAL A 505 30.63 22.43 -6.15
N ALA A 506 31.02 21.53 -7.06
CA ALA A 506 31.61 20.25 -6.72
C ALA A 506 32.95 20.37 -5.97
N LEU A 507 33.72 21.44 -6.22
CA LEU A 507 34.94 21.74 -5.46
C LEU A 507 34.67 22.08 -3.99
N GLN A 508 33.46 22.55 -3.66
CA GLN A 508 33.05 22.92 -2.30
C GLN A 508 32.22 21.83 -1.60
N THR A 509 31.49 21.02 -2.36
CA THR A 509 30.53 20.05 -1.80
C THR A 509 30.93 18.58 -1.96
N HIS A 510 31.93 18.29 -2.80
CA HIS A 510 32.48 16.96 -3.05
C HIS A 510 31.43 15.88 -3.38
N PRO A 511 30.58 16.07 -4.42
CA PRO A 511 29.62 15.05 -4.85
C PRO A 511 30.34 13.83 -5.42
N ARG A 512 29.63 12.70 -5.45
CA ARG A 512 30.12 11.43 -6.03
C ARG A 512 30.30 11.54 -7.53
N VAL A 513 29.41 12.25 -8.21
CA VAL A 513 29.40 12.40 -9.66
C VAL A 513 28.98 13.81 -10.07
N VAL A 514 29.61 14.33 -11.12
CA VAL A 514 29.29 15.59 -11.78
C VAL A 514 28.97 15.31 -13.25
N ALA A 515 27.81 15.76 -13.72
CA ALA A 515 27.47 15.76 -15.14
C ALA A 515 27.52 17.20 -15.70
N MET A 516 28.36 17.38 -16.71
CA MET A 516 28.50 18.61 -17.48
C MET A 516 27.86 18.37 -18.85
N ILE A 517 26.63 18.84 -19.01
CA ILE A 517 25.81 18.56 -20.19
C ILE A 517 25.85 19.79 -21.11
N ALA A 518 26.42 19.63 -22.30
CA ALA A 518 26.69 20.74 -23.23
C ALA A 518 27.26 21.99 -22.51
N PRO A 519 28.32 21.83 -21.67
CA PRO A 519 28.71 22.85 -20.71
C PRO A 519 29.38 24.05 -21.40
N GLN A 520 29.31 25.23 -20.77
CA GLN A 520 30.26 26.29 -21.09
C GLN A 520 31.69 25.77 -20.88
N ASP A 521 32.46 25.71 -21.96
CA ASP A 521 33.78 25.06 -22.01
C ASP A 521 34.93 26.05 -22.30
N GLU A 522 34.61 27.27 -22.70
CA GLU A 522 35.50 28.42 -22.86
C GLU A 522 35.13 29.55 -21.88
N ARG A 523 35.90 30.64 -21.85
CA ARG A 523 35.52 31.86 -21.12
C ARG A 523 34.24 32.45 -21.74
N LEU A 524 33.35 32.99 -20.92
CA LEU A 524 32.04 33.50 -21.36
C LEU A 524 32.12 34.42 -22.58
N LEU A 525 33.03 35.41 -22.60
CA LEU A 525 33.10 36.36 -23.71
C LEU A 525 33.79 35.77 -24.95
N ASP A 526 34.64 34.75 -24.80
CA ASP A 526 35.21 34.03 -25.94
C ASP A 526 34.13 33.16 -26.62
N LEU A 527 33.33 32.46 -25.82
CA LEU A 527 32.18 31.69 -26.28
C LEU A 527 31.14 32.60 -26.96
N LEU A 528 30.76 33.71 -26.33
CA LEU A 528 29.84 34.69 -26.89
C LEU A 528 30.35 35.27 -28.21
N ARG A 529 31.65 35.61 -28.28
CA ARG A 529 32.28 36.10 -29.51
C ARG A 529 32.16 35.07 -30.62
N ARG A 530 32.46 33.80 -30.33
CA ARG A 530 32.36 32.71 -31.31
C ARG A 530 30.93 32.57 -31.84
N GLN A 531 29.93 32.58 -30.95
CA GLN A 531 28.51 32.51 -31.34
C GLN A 531 28.13 33.66 -32.27
N LEU A 532 28.47 34.90 -31.90
CA LEU A 532 28.15 36.08 -32.71
C LEU A 532 28.93 36.12 -34.04
N ASP A 533 30.20 35.72 -34.04
CA ASP A 533 31.01 35.62 -35.26
C ASP A 533 30.40 34.62 -36.25
N ALA A 534 29.92 33.48 -35.76
CA ALA A 534 29.22 32.48 -36.57
C ALA A 534 27.85 32.97 -37.08
N GLN A 535 27.12 33.75 -36.27
CA GLN A 535 25.88 34.40 -36.69
C GLN A 535 26.14 35.41 -37.81
N PHE A 536 27.19 36.24 -37.70
CA PHE A 536 27.58 37.17 -38.76
C PHE A 536 27.94 36.43 -40.06
N ASP A 537 28.73 35.35 -39.99
CA ASP A 537 29.09 34.56 -41.17
C ASP A 537 27.86 33.92 -41.81
N THR A 538 26.90 33.48 -41.01
CA THR A 538 25.63 32.95 -41.50
C THR A 538 24.81 34.04 -42.21
N ALA A 539 24.72 35.23 -41.63
CA ALA A 539 24.04 36.37 -42.25
C ALA A 539 24.68 36.78 -43.57
N VAL A 540 26.01 36.67 -43.70
CA VAL A 540 26.71 36.88 -44.98
C VAL A 540 26.32 35.82 -46.01
N ARG A 541 26.32 34.53 -45.63
CA ARG A 541 25.90 33.44 -46.53
C ARG A 541 24.45 33.57 -47.00
N LEU A 542 23.57 34.10 -46.15
CA LEU A 542 22.17 34.35 -46.47
C LEU A 542 21.93 35.66 -47.22
N GLY A 543 22.98 36.44 -47.53
CA GLY A 543 22.87 37.73 -48.22
C GLY A 543 22.26 38.85 -47.37
N GLN A 544 22.14 38.65 -46.05
CA GLN A 544 21.60 39.62 -45.11
C GLN A 544 22.65 40.66 -44.69
N LEU A 545 23.93 40.31 -44.76
CA LEU A 545 25.07 41.21 -44.53
C LEU A 545 26.09 41.10 -45.67
N THR A 546 26.77 42.19 -45.96
CA THR A 546 27.97 42.15 -46.79
C THR A 546 29.18 41.64 -45.98
N PRO A 547 30.20 41.03 -46.62
CA PRO A 547 31.43 40.62 -45.93
C PRO A 547 32.11 41.77 -45.18
N ALA A 548 32.06 42.99 -45.72
CA ALA A 548 32.61 44.19 -45.09
C ALA A 548 31.85 44.54 -43.80
N GLN A 549 30.51 44.53 -43.82
CA GLN A 549 29.69 44.80 -42.64
C GLN A 549 29.93 43.76 -41.54
N ALA A 550 30.03 42.48 -41.90
CA ALA A 550 30.37 41.42 -40.95
C ALA A 550 31.75 41.65 -40.33
N ALA A 551 32.78 41.93 -41.14
CA ALA A 551 34.13 42.21 -40.65
C ALA A 551 34.17 43.41 -39.67
N THR A 552 33.47 44.51 -39.98
CA THR A 552 33.36 45.66 -39.08
C THR A 552 32.72 45.29 -37.74
N ASN A 553 31.65 44.48 -37.77
CA ASN A 553 30.98 44.04 -36.54
C ASN A 553 31.84 43.10 -35.70
N LYS A 554 32.53 42.16 -36.33
CA LYS A 554 33.49 41.27 -35.66
C LYS A 554 34.61 42.06 -34.97
N GLN A 555 35.15 43.06 -35.64
CA GLN A 555 36.18 43.93 -35.08
C GLN A 555 35.64 44.79 -33.92
N ALA A 556 34.46 45.38 -34.06
CA ALA A 556 33.82 46.16 -33.01
C ALA A 556 33.51 45.30 -31.77
N LEU A 557 33.04 44.06 -31.98
CA LEU A 557 32.77 43.11 -30.91
C LEU A 557 34.04 42.72 -30.16
N ALA A 558 35.10 42.35 -30.88
CA ALA A 558 36.39 42.02 -30.28
C ALA A 558 36.94 43.19 -29.44
N LYS A 559 36.88 44.41 -29.99
CA LYS A 559 37.27 45.62 -29.27
C LYS A 559 36.44 45.86 -28.01
N ALA A 560 35.11 45.68 -28.08
CA ALA A 560 34.23 45.86 -26.94
C ALA A 560 34.55 44.88 -25.80
N ILE A 561 34.83 43.61 -26.14
CA ILE A 561 35.26 42.58 -25.18
C ILE A 561 36.62 42.94 -24.57
N ASP A 562 37.60 43.34 -25.40
CA ASP A 562 38.94 43.72 -24.92
C ASP A 562 38.91 44.95 -24.00
N ASP A 563 38.07 45.95 -24.33
CA ASP A 563 37.85 47.12 -23.49
C ASP A 563 37.18 46.73 -22.18
N PHE A 564 36.16 45.87 -22.23
CA PHE A 564 35.48 45.38 -21.03
C PHE A 564 36.44 44.63 -20.09
N ARG A 565 37.22 43.68 -20.63
CA ARG A 565 38.24 42.91 -19.88
C ARG A 565 39.29 43.82 -19.25
N ALA A 566 39.69 44.87 -19.96
CA ALA A 566 40.67 45.83 -19.46
C ALA A 566 40.09 46.91 -18.53
N GLY A 567 38.78 46.87 -18.23
CA GLY A 567 38.11 47.88 -17.40
C GLY A 567 38.02 49.27 -18.06
N ARG A 568 38.18 49.35 -19.39
CA ARG A 568 38.02 50.58 -20.16
C ARG A 568 36.54 50.82 -20.49
N PRO A 569 36.13 52.08 -20.76
CA PRO A 569 34.81 52.36 -21.30
C PRO A 569 34.57 51.57 -22.59
N VAL A 570 33.45 50.85 -22.65
CA VAL A 570 33.08 50.03 -23.80
C VAL A 570 32.26 50.86 -24.78
N ASP A 571 32.69 50.91 -26.04
CA ASP A 571 31.93 51.51 -27.14
C ASP A 571 31.26 50.43 -27.98
N THR A 572 29.92 50.43 -27.99
CA THR A 572 29.08 49.49 -28.75
C THR A 572 28.44 50.16 -29.99
N SER A 573 28.73 51.43 -30.28
CA SER A 573 28.07 52.19 -31.34
C SER A 573 28.31 51.64 -32.75
N GLY A 574 29.43 50.94 -32.97
CA GLY A 574 29.78 50.30 -34.24
C GLY A 574 29.12 48.93 -34.48
N LEU A 575 28.33 48.43 -33.54
CA LEU A 575 27.65 47.13 -33.63
C LEU A 575 26.27 47.24 -34.27
N LEU A 576 25.81 46.17 -34.91
CA LEU A 576 24.43 46.03 -35.37
C LEU A 576 23.45 46.20 -34.19
N PRO A 577 22.25 46.78 -34.41
CA PRO A 577 21.34 47.15 -33.32
C PRO A 577 21.04 46.04 -32.31
N GLN A 578 20.83 44.80 -32.80
CA GLN A 578 20.56 43.64 -31.96
C GLN A 578 21.76 43.21 -31.11
N VAL A 579 22.97 43.29 -31.67
CA VAL A 579 24.21 42.95 -30.96
C VAL A 579 24.59 44.06 -29.98
N LYS A 580 24.38 45.32 -30.36
CA LYS A 580 24.51 46.46 -29.47
C LYS A 580 23.61 46.31 -28.25
N ALA A 581 22.32 46.01 -28.44
CA ALA A 581 21.37 45.86 -27.34
C ALA A 581 21.78 44.73 -26.38
N LEU A 582 22.24 43.59 -26.92
CA LEU A 582 22.79 42.49 -26.13
C LEU A 582 24.02 42.93 -25.33
N MET A 583 24.95 43.63 -25.97
CA MET A 583 26.20 44.04 -25.33
C MET A 583 26.02 45.13 -24.29
N ASP A 584 25.15 46.10 -24.53
CA ASP A 584 24.77 47.10 -23.54
C ASP A 584 24.11 46.45 -22.32
N GLY A 585 23.32 45.39 -22.53
CA GLY A 585 22.71 44.61 -21.45
C GLY A 585 23.75 43.85 -20.62
N LEU A 586 24.70 43.17 -21.27
CA LEU A 586 25.74 42.39 -20.60
C LEU A 586 26.78 43.26 -19.88
N PHE A 587 27.22 44.36 -20.51
CA PHE A 587 28.22 45.26 -19.95
C PHE A 587 27.62 46.39 -19.10
N GLY A 588 26.30 46.46 -19.03
CA GLY A 588 25.57 47.40 -18.20
C GLY A 588 25.76 47.14 -16.69
N PRO A 589 25.41 48.12 -15.83
CA PRO A 589 25.71 48.08 -14.40
C PRO A 589 25.05 46.91 -13.65
N LEU A 590 23.95 46.35 -14.16
CA LEU A 590 23.27 45.21 -13.56
C LEU A 590 24.04 43.88 -13.73
N ASN A 591 24.67 43.67 -14.89
CA ASN A 591 25.27 42.39 -15.25
C ASN A 591 26.80 42.41 -15.30
N ALA A 592 27.42 43.60 -15.37
CA ALA A 592 28.86 43.72 -15.57
C ALA A 592 29.69 42.99 -14.51
N ARG A 593 29.22 42.95 -13.25
CA ARG A 593 29.93 42.22 -12.18
C ARG A 593 29.91 40.71 -12.43
N PHE A 594 28.72 40.15 -12.67
CA PHE A 594 28.55 38.75 -13.06
C PHE A 594 29.40 38.41 -14.29
N VAL A 595 29.25 39.15 -15.39
CA VAL A 595 29.98 38.89 -16.65
C VAL A 595 31.50 38.94 -16.45
N ARG A 596 32.04 39.87 -15.66
CA ARG A 596 33.47 39.89 -15.33
C ARG A 596 33.90 38.66 -14.55
N SER A 597 33.14 38.29 -13.51
CA SER A 597 33.48 37.16 -12.66
C SER A 597 33.35 35.81 -13.38
N ASP A 598 32.39 35.68 -14.29
CA ASP A 598 32.24 34.49 -15.14
C ASP A 598 33.33 34.40 -16.22
N ASP A 599 33.57 35.49 -16.98
CA ASP A 599 34.62 35.52 -18.01
C ASP A 599 36.04 35.34 -17.44
N ALA A 600 36.24 35.62 -16.15
CA ALA A 600 37.49 35.34 -15.45
C ALA A 600 37.76 33.84 -15.31
N ILE A 601 36.73 33.00 -15.32
CA ILE A 601 36.82 31.54 -15.22
C ILE A 601 37.09 30.92 -16.59
N TYR A 602 38.15 30.12 -16.66
CA TYR A 602 38.37 29.21 -17.78
C TYR A 602 37.97 27.79 -17.33
N PRO A 603 36.85 27.23 -17.83
CA PRO A 603 36.29 25.97 -17.31
C PRO A 603 37.27 24.78 -17.25
N PRO A 604 38.18 24.56 -18.24
CA PRO A 604 39.16 23.49 -18.16
C PRO A 604 40.12 23.59 -16.96
N GLU A 605 40.50 24.80 -16.53
CA GLU A 605 41.33 24.97 -15.34
C GLU A 605 40.59 24.54 -14.07
N VAL A 606 39.30 24.87 -13.98
CA VAL A 606 38.47 24.48 -12.84
C VAL A 606 38.21 22.98 -12.82
N ALA A 607 37.92 22.39 -13.97
CA ALA A 607 37.69 20.95 -14.10
C ALA A 607 38.94 20.13 -13.75
N ALA A 608 40.14 20.63 -14.04
CA ALA A 608 41.40 20.00 -13.66
C ALA A 608 41.59 19.90 -12.12
N MET A 609 40.91 20.75 -11.35
CA MET A 609 40.94 20.73 -9.89
C MET A 609 39.98 19.71 -9.25
N LEU A 610 39.10 19.07 -10.02
CA LEU A 610 38.18 18.07 -9.48
C LEU A 610 38.96 16.89 -8.85
N PRO A 611 38.54 16.38 -7.68
CA PRO A 611 39.17 15.22 -7.07
C PRO A 611 39.14 13.99 -7.99
N ARG A 612 40.20 13.16 -7.98
CA ARG A 612 40.25 11.90 -8.75
C ARG A 612 39.11 10.91 -8.40
N SER A 613 38.57 11.02 -7.19
CA SER A 613 37.44 10.21 -6.73
C SER A 613 36.09 10.64 -7.31
N THR A 614 36.00 11.86 -7.83
CA THR A 614 34.77 12.37 -8.46
C THR A 614 34.61 11.69 -9.82
N LYS A 615 33.42 11.16 -10.08
CA LYS A 615 33.07 10.66 -11.41
C LYS A 615 32.57 11.83 -12.27
N VAL A 616 32.95 11.87 -13.54
CA VAL A 616 32.58 12.92 -14.48
C VAL A 616 31.86 12.31 -15.69
N VAL A 617 30.69 12.86 -16.00
CA VAL A 617 30.01 12.67 -17.29
C VAL A 617 30.13 14.00 -18.02
N LEU A 618 30.73 14.01 -19.19
CA LEU A 618 30.90 15.21 -20.01
C LEU A 618 30.22 14.98 -21.36
N THR A 619 29.40 15.91 -21.83
CA THR A 619 28.76 15.80 -23.14
C THR A 619 29.04 17.02 -24.01
N CYS A 620 28.92 16.84 -25.32
CA CYS A 620 28.76 17.93 -26.29
C CYS A 620 27.66 17.55 -27.30
N GLY A 621 26.99 18.54 -27.89
CA GLY A 621 26.04 18.33 -28.98
C GLY A 621 26.72 18.48 -30.35
N SER A 622 26.54 17.54 -31.27
CA SER A 622 27.10 17.63 -32.62
C SER A 622 26.40 18.67 -33.49
N ALA A 623 25.20 19.12 -33.09
CA ALA A 623 24.45 20.20 -33.73
C ALA A 623 24.30 21.42 -32.81
N ASP A 624 25.03 21.45 -31.69
CA ASP A 624 25.04 22.57 -30.77
C ASP A 624 25.80 23.74 -31.41
N VAL A 625 25.09 24.85 -31.63
CA VAL A 625 25.65 26.08 -32.21
C VAL A 625 25.99 27.12 -31.15
N GLN A 626 25.55 26.91 -29.90
CA GLN A 626 25.85 27.80 -28.79
C GLN A 626 27.16 27.39 -28.12
N VAL A 627 27.37 26.09 -27.91
CA VAL A 627 28.63 25.49 -27.46
C VAL A 627 29.08 24.43 -28.48
N PRO A 628 29.76 24.86 -29.56
CA PRO A 628 30.20 23.94 -30.61
C PRO A 628 31.08 22.81 -30.07
N CYS A 629 30.78 21.55 -30.41
CA CYS A 629 31.55 20.42 -29.87
C CYS A 629 33.05 20.44 -30.23
N ASP A 630 33.50 21.21 -31.23
CA ASP A 630 34.93 21.35 -31.54
C ASP A 630 35.72 22.12 -30.47
N THR A 631 35.06 22.88 -29.57
CA THR A 631 35.69 23.60 -28.46
C THR A 631 35.91 22.73 -27.22
N ILE A 632 35.25 21.58 -27.11
CA ILE A 632 35.20 20.78 -25.86
C ILE A 632 36.54 20.11 -25.50
N GLY A 633 37.48 20.05 -26.44
CA GLY A 633 38.73 19.29 -26.34
C GLY A 633 39.56 19.58 -25.07
N PRO A 634 39.86 20.85 -24.74
CA PRO A 634 40.57 21.21 -23.51
C PRO A 634 39.82 20.79 -22.23
N LEU A 635 38.50 20.95 -22.18
CA LEU A 635 37.69 20.53 -21.02
C LEU A 635 37.68 19.00 -20.87
N ALA A 636 37.52 18.28 -21.98
CA ALA A 636 37.61 16.82 -22.00
C ALA A 636 39.00 16.35 -21.57
N ALA A 637 40.07 17.04 -21.99
CA ALA A 637 41.42 16.74 -21.57
C ALA A 637 41.63 16.94 -20.06
N ALA A 638 41.07 18.03 -19.52
CA ALA A 638 41.15 18.40 -18.12
C ALA A 638 40.38 17.47 -17.18
N THR A 639 39.45 16.66 -17.68
CA THR A 639 38.65 15.73 -16.87
C THR A 639 39.12 14.28 -16.95
N ARG A 640 40.14 13.97 -17.75
CA ARG A 640 40.65 12.59 -17.94
C ARG A 640 41.18 11.91 -16.67
N HIS A 641 41.58 12.70 -15.66
CA HIS A 641 42.05 12.16 -14.37
C HIS A 641 40.89 11.73 -13.45
N ALA A 642 39.67 12.18 -13.74
CA ALA A 642 38.45 11.79 -13.04
C ALA A 642 37.93 10.45 -13.58
N GLY A 643 37.22 9.69 -12.75
CA GLY A 643 36.55 8.45 -13.20
C GLY A 643 35.32 8.77 -14.05
N GLY A 644 34.82 7.82 -14.86
CA GLY A 644 33.57 8.02 -15.62
C GLY A 644 33.70 7.61 -17.10
N PRO A 645 32.65 7.82 -17.91
CA PRO A 645 32.63 7.45 -19.32
C PRO A 645 33.47 8.36 -20.23
N GLY A 646 33.96 9.50 -19.73
CA GLY A 646 34.63 10.51 -20.55
C GLY A 646 33.65 11.37 -21.35
N LEU A 647 34.12 11.95 -22.47
CA LEU A 647 33.33 12.79 -23.37
C LEU A 647 32.35 11.93 -24.19
N LEU A 648 31.07 12.31 -24.16
CA LEU A 648 29.99 11.75 -24.97
C LEU A 648 29.54 12.77 -26.01
N VAL A 649 29.72 12.45 -27.30
CA VAL A 649 29.23 13.27 -28.41
C VAL A 649 27.81 12.85 -28.74
N LEU A 650 26.85 13.76 -28.60
CA LEU A 650 25.42 13.48 -28.76
C LEU A 650 24.87 14.15 -30.02
N PRO A 651 23.99 13.50 -30.81
CA PRO A 651 23.38 14.10 -31.99
C PRO A 651 22.23 15.07 -31.62
N VAL A 652 22.56 16.14 -30.89
CA VAL A 652 21.59 17.10 -30.33
C VAL A 652 22.00 18.54 -30.60
N ASP A 653 21.02 19.43 -30.55
CA ASP A 653 21.24 20.88 -30.45
C ASP A 653 21.53 21.31 -28.99
N HIS A 654 21.66 22.62 -28.77
CA HIS A 654 21.98 23.15 -27.43
C HIS A 654 20.91 22.85 -26.40
N ASP A 655 19.64 22.84 -26.80
CA ASP A 655 18.50 22.67 -25.90
C ASP A 655 18.21 21.19 -25.60
N LEU A 656 19.13 20.32 -26.02
CA LEU A 656 19.10 18.86 -25.84
C LEU A 656 18.04 18.17 -26.68
N HIS A 657 17.61 18.80 -27.78
CA HIS A 657 16.65 18.25 -28.72
C HIS A 657 17.33 17.53 -29.88
N THR A 658 16.55 16.71 -30.59
CA THR A 658 16.96 16.26 -31.92
C THR A 658 17.03 17.48 -32.86
N PRO A 659 18.09 17.64 -33.68
CA PRO A 659 18.27 18.83 -34.50
C PRO A 659 17.05 19.15 -35.37
N GLY A 660 16.62 20.41 -35.36
CA GLY A 660 15.46 20.89 -36.12
C GLY A 660 14.12 20.81 -35.36
N THR A 661 14.14 20.38 -34.11
CA THR A 661 13.00 20.49 -33.18
C THR A 661 12.76 21.96 -32.83
N ASP A 662 11.50 22.32 -32.54
CA ASP A 662 11.16 23.66 -32.05
C ASP A 662 11.89 23.94 -30.71
N PRO A 663 12.53 25.10 -30.51
CA PRO A 663 13.27 25.39 -29.28
C PRO A 663 12.42 25.39 -28.01
N ASN A 664 11.10 25.55 -28.11
CA ASN A 664 10.16 25.48 -26.98
C ASN A 664 9.45 24.11 -26.88
N ALA A 665 9.82 23.13 -27.70
CA ALA A 665 9.31 21.78 -27.55
C ALA A 665 9.79 21.19 -26.22
N GLN A 666 8.86 20.62 -25.45
CA GLN A 666 9.16 20.07 -24.13
C GLN A 666 9.53 18.59 -24.24
N VAL A 667 10.65 18.30 -24.92
CA VAL A 667 11.10 16.92 -25.19
C VAL A 667 12.61 16.81 -25.08
N LEU A 668 13.14 15.70 -24.54
CA LEU A 668 14.56 15.39 -24.63
C LEU A 668 14.83 14.47 -25.83
N ALA A 669 16.01 14.60 -26.43
CA ALA A 669 16.45 13.64 -27.43
C ALA A 669 16.75 12.27 -26.78
N PRO A 670 16.50 11.14 -27.46
CA PRO A 670 16.77 9.80 -26.91
C PRO A 670 18.24 9.58 -26.47
N SER A 671 19.20 10.25 -27.10
CA SER A 671 20.61 10.20 -26.71
C SER A 671 20.89 10.88 -25.36
N VAL A 672 20.07 11.86 -24.99
CA VAL A 672 20.13 12.55 -23.69
C VAL A 672 19.55 11.64 -22.62
N ASP A 673 18.41 10.99 -22.88
CA ASP A 673 17.83 9.99 -21.97
C ASP A 673 18.85 8.89 -21.61
N HIS A 674 19.55 8.35 -22.62
CA HIS A 674 20.58 7.34 -22.39
C HIS A 674 21.77 7.87 -21.57
N THR A 675 22.09 9.15 -21.71
CA THR A 675 23.15 9.79 -20.93
C THR A 675 22.70 9.99 -19.48
N LEU A 676 21.45 10.37 -19.25
CA LEU A 676 20.86 10.51 -17.92
C LEU A 676 20.76 9.15 -17.21
N ASP A 677 20.46 8.06 -17.92
CA ASP A 677 20.53 6.69 -17.39
C ASP A 677 21.93 6.35 -16.87
N LEU A 678 22.94 6.60 -17.69
CA LEU A 678 24.33 6.35 -17.33
C LEU A 678 24.73 7.17 -16.10
N PHE A 679 24.35 8.44 -16.07
CA PHE A 679 24.57 9.31 -14.94
C PHE A 679 23.87 8.80 -13.68
N ALA A 680 22.59 8.43 -13.75
CA ALA A 680 21.84 7.85 -12.63
C ALA A 680 22.49 6.56 -12.09
N HIS A 681 23.05 5.72 -12.96
CA HIS A 681 23.83 4.55 -12.56
C HIS A 681 25.13 4.89 -11.81
N LEU A 682 25.78 6.02 -12.13
CA LEU A 682 27.00 6.45 -11.46
C LEU A 682 26.74 7.09 -10.09
N VAL A 683 25.57 7.74 -9.93
CA VAL A 683 25.10 8.27 -8.64
C VAL A 683 24.80 7.13 -7.67
N ARG A 684 24.15 6.06 -8.16
CA ARG A 684 23.90 4.81 -7.42
C ARG A 684 25.21 4.09 -7.01
#